data_AF-A0A497G7M1-F1
#
_entry.id   AF-A0A497G7M1-F1
#
_cell.length_a   1.000
_cell.length_b   1.000
_cell.length_c   1.000
_cell.angle_alpha   90.00
_cell.angle_beta   90.00
_cell.angle_gamma   90.00
#
_symmetry.space_group_name_H-M   'P 1'
#
loop_
_entity.id
_entity.type
_entity.pdbx_description
1 polymer ?
#
loop_
_entity_poly.entity_id
_entity_poly.type
_entity_poly.pdbx_seq_one_letter_code
_entity_poly.pdbx_strand_id
1 'polypeptide(L)'
;MRKKRRVSKPEVKDYRHQQAKRINNPPAGIAPTYESSRGQNVRYEYDPHLDPQLVWTGKKEHTSFEVPVVSLHIHERISTKAILEAVRRPSSLQLELFGETPLPADKEVEFYKHEMGWTNRLILGDSLLVMNSLLVKEGMVGKVQMIYMDPPYGIKYSSNFQPRIDRRDVKDRDEDLTHEPEQIKAYRDTWKLGIHSYLTYLRDRLLLCRELLHESGSIFVQINDENLHLVRCLLDEVFGHENFVAVIPFVKRSPQPSAYIPVTVDYLLWYAKEKPLLKYHQLLVYKVPESASYNWAEDVHTGQISRLRRSLEIPGSWKLFTTSDITSSHFYTSPPFEFQGKTFSPGNRYWSTSITGMKRLAEAERLVISGKTLRYKRYWDDFSYSVLGDVWLDVLPSSFGEDDKLYAVQTSVKVIERCILMTTDPGDLVFDPTCGSGTTAWCAEKWGRRWITCDTSRVALAIARQRLMTAKFDYYELKDPERGPAGGFIYETVPHITLKSIAQNEEIDEIAARYQPEIEQALADLNKALGKDWKEWEVPREVPRPLWPETAQKAYWRLLELKGSVKPEDQGEAEALLETIYRETGHRWRLGEIPDPVPAQDWPEEAKEALRRFWELKRKKRQEIDESIRRNAPQ
;
A
#
# COMPACT_ATOMS: atom_id res chain seq x y z
N MET A 1 -91.92 20.22 7.72
CA MET A 1 -91.05 19.01 7.82
C MET A 1 -89.61 19.51 7.90
N ARG A 2 -88.70 19.15 8.81
CA ARG A 2 -88.54 18.04 9.77
C ARG A 2 -87.60 18.56 10.89
N LYS A 3 -88.00 18.43 12.16
CA LYS A 3 -87.17 18.73 13.36
C LYS A 3 -85.94 17.80 13.39
N LYS A 4 -84.73 18.35 13.59
CA LYS A 4 -83.54 17.55 13.94
C LYS A 4 -83.51 17.32 15.46
N ARG A 5 -83.64 16.05 15.86
CA ARG A 5 -83.51 15.52 17.21
C ARG A 5 -82.08 15.73 17.74
N ARG A 6 -81.94 16.26 18.96
CA ARG A 6 -80.74 16.10 19.79
C ARG A 6 -80.77 14.71 20.42
N VAL A 7 -79.65 13.98 20.35
CA VAL A 7 -79.45 12.68 21.01
C VAL A 7 -78.71 12.93 22.32
N SER A 8 -79.28 12.48 23.44
CA SER A 8 -78.70 12.48 24.78
C SER A 8 -77.78 11.26 24.99
N LYS A 9 -76.62 11.46 25.63
CA LYS A 9 -75.75 10.36 26.12
C LYS A 9 -76.30 9.82 27.45
N PRO A 10 -76.17 8.51 27.76
CA PRO A 10 -76.64 7.94 29.02
C PRO A 10 -75.69 8.25 30.18
N GLU A 11 -76.25 8.58 31.35
CA GLU A 11 -75.53 8.69 32.63
C GLU A 11 -75.15 7.31 33.16
N VAL A 12 -73.87 7.13 33.50
CA VAL A 12 -73.38 5.95 34.22
C VAL A 12 -73.26 6.31 35.71
N LYS A 13 -74.00 5.62 36.57
CA LYS A 13 -73.92 5.76 38.04
C LYS A 13 -72.79 4.89 38.59
N ASP A 14 -71.86 5.51 39.33
CA ASP A 14 -70.77 4.84 40.06
C ASP A 14 -71.22 4.58 41.51
N TYR A 15 -71.13 3.32 41.98
CA TYR A 15 -71.41 2.94 43.37
C TYR A 15 -70.09 2.78 44.12
N ARG A 16 -69.78 3.70 45.04
CA ARG A 16 -68.57 3.60 45.89
C ARG A 16 -68.93 3.28 47.34
N HIS A 17 -68.49 2.12 47.81
CA HIS A 17 -68.47 1.78 49.23
C HIS A 17 -67.22 2.38 49.88
N GLN A 18 -67.37 3.50 50.59
CA GLN A 18 -66.25 4.28 51.14
C GLN A 18 -65.60 3.71 52.42
N GLN A 19 -65.98 2.51 52.89
CA GLN A 19 -65.54 2.00 54.20
C GLN A 19 -64.88 0.62 54.21
N ALA A 20 -64.48 0.06 53.08
CA ALA A 20 -63.71 -1.19 53.05
C ALA A 20 -62.21 -0.91 52.85
N LYS A 21 -61.39 -1.11 53.89
CA LYS A 21 -59.93 -1.22 53.77
C LYS A 21 -59.56 -2.69 53.59
N ARG A 22 -58.98 -3.06 52.44
CA ARG A 22 -58.25 -4.32 52.26
C ARG A 22 -56.75 -4.03 52.21
N ILE A 23 -56.01 -4.73 53.05
CA ILE A 23 -54.55 -4.70 53.15
C ILE A 23 -54.02 -5.74 52.15
N ASN A 24 -53.11 -5.30 51.26
CA ASN A 24 -52.44 -6.05 50.18
C ASN A 24 -53.27 -6.40 48.92
N ASN A 25 -53.21 -5.48 47.95
CA ASN A 25 -53.14 -5.81 46.52
C ASN A 25 -52.25 -4.74 45.85
N PRO A 26 -51.24 -5.08 45.04
CA PRO A 26 -50.45 -4.07 44.34
C PRO A 26 -51.33 -3.40 43.25
N PRO A 27 -51.13 -2.10 42.98
CA PRO A 27 -51.97 -1.36 42.05
C PRO A 27 -51.82 -1.90 40.61
N ALA A 28 -52.92 -2.35 40.03
CA ALA A 28 -53.05 -2.54 38.59
C ALA A 28 -53.00 -1.17 37.91
N GLY A 29 -51.93 -0.92 37.14
CA GLY A 29 -51.71 0.36 36.48
C GLY A 29 -50.25 0.81 36.33
N ILE A 30 -49.27 -0.03 36.69
CA ILE A 30 -47.88 0.19 36.29
C ILE A 30 -47.66 -0.58 34.99
N ALA A 31 -47.95 0.07 33.86
CA ALA A 31 -47.06 -0.16 32.73
C ALA A 31 -45.65 0.18 33.24
N PRO A 32 -44.60 -0.61 32.97
CA PRO A 32 -43.27 -0.08 33.11
C PRO A 32 -43.17 1.07 32.10
N THR A 33 -43.49 2.28 32.54
CA THR A 33 -42.83 3.47 32.03
C THR A 33 -41.36 3.19 32.27
N TYR A 34 -40.69 2.65 31.25
CA TYR A 34 -39.29 2.94 31.05
C TYR A 34 -39.23 4.46 31.17
N GLU A 35 -38.75 4.97 32.30
CA GLU A 35 -38.22 6.32 32.34
C GLU A 35 -37.18 6.33 31.24
N SER A 36 -37.52 6.93 30.09
CA SER A 36 -36.52 7.28 29.12
C SER A 36 -35.57 8.19 29.88
N SER A 37 -34.40 7.65 30.24
CA SER A 37 -33.33 8.45 30.82
C SER A 37 -33.20 9.65 29.90
N ARG A 38 -33.48 10.86 30.41
CA ARG A 38 -33.33 12.10 29.65
C ARG A 38 -31.96 12.01 28.98
N GLY A 39 -31.94 11.93 27.65
CA GLY A 39 -30.71 11.76 26.90
C GLY A 39 -29.70 12.80 27.38
N GLN A 40 -28.52 12.34 27.81
CA GLN A 40 -27.44 13.26 28.09
C GLN A 40 -27.02 13.85 26.76
N ASN A 41 -27.19 15.17 26.60
CA ASN A 41 -26.66 15.89 25.45
C ASN A 41 -25.26 16.37 25.82
N VAL A 42 -24.29 16.13 24.94
CA VAL A 42 -22.94 16.70 25.06
C VAL A 42 -22.90 17.95 24.20
N ARG A 43 -22.40 19.06 24.78
CA ARG A 43 -22.23 20.34 24.10
C ARG A 43 -20.78 20.48 23.65
N TYR A 44 -20.58 20.69 22.35
CA TYR A 44 -19.27 21.01 21.77
C TYR A 44 -19.22 22.51 21.43
N GLU A 45 -18.11 23.18 21.76
CA GLU A 45 -17.89 24.61 21.52
C GLU A 45 -16.65 24.83 20.63
N TYR A 46 -16.68 25.87 19.78
CA TYR A 46 -15.55 26.23 18.89
C TYR A 46 -14.65 27.30 19.52
N ASP A 47 -13.33 27.19 19.31
CA ASP A 47 -12.37 28.21 19.73
C ASP A 47 -12.40 29.44 18.80
N PRO A 48 -12.76 30.64 19.31
CA PRO A 48 -12.83 31.85 18.50
C PRO A 48 -11.47 32.49 18.20
N HIS A 49 -10.33 31.94 18.65
CA HIS A 49 -8.99 32.53 18.49
C HIS A 49 -8.15 31.94 17.32
N LEU A 50 -8.75 31.07 16.51
CA LEU A 50 -8.09 30.40 15.39
C LEU A 50 -7.80 31.33 14.18
N ASP A 51 -6.85 30.90 13.36
CA ASP A 51 -6.44 31.46 12.06
C ASP A 51 -7.61 31.69 11.06
N PRO A 52 -7.43 32.45 9.95
CA PRO A 52 -8.51 32.82 9.02
C PRO A 52 -9.41 31.65 8.62
N GLN A 53 -10.69 31.79 8.96
CA GLN A 53 -11.69 30.75 8.76
C GLN A 53 -12.60 31.01 7.55
N LEU A 54 -13.03 29.93 6.90
CA LEU A 54 -14.05 30.00 5.87
C LEU A 54 -15.41 30.35 6.51
N VAL A 55 -16.09 31.39 6.02
CA VAL A 55 -17.40 31.83 6.52
C VAL A 55 -18.48 31.46 5.51
N TRP A 56 -19.53 30.79 5.96
CA TRP A 56 -20.67 30.41 5.13
C TRP A 56 -22.01 30.55 5.86
N THR A 57 -23.11 30.52 5.11
CA THR A 57 -24.47 30.65 5.64
C THR A 57 -24.76 29.56 6.66
N GLY A 58 -25.14 29.93 7.88
CA GLY A 58 -25.36 29.02 9.00
C GLY A 58 -24.14 28.83 9.92
N LYS A 59 -22.90 29.12 9.50
CA LYS A 59 -21.73 28.95 10.38
C LYS A 59 -21.77 29.85 11.63
N LYS A 60 -22.18 31.11 11.47
CA LYS A 60 -22.29 32.07 12.58
C LYS A 60 -23.37 31.72 13.59
N GLU A 61 -24.40 30.99 13.16
CA GLU A 61 -25.53 30.57 13.98
C GLU A 61 -25.26 29.19 14.62
N HIS A 62 -24.36 28.39 14.04
CA HIS A 62 -23.89 27.09 14.52
C HIS A 62 -22.51 27.17 15.21
N THR A 63 -22.40 27.99 16.25
CA THR A 63 -21.22 28.06 17.13
C THR A 63 -21.17 26.95 18.19
N SER A 64 -22.24 26.19 18.35
CA SER A 64 -22.29 24.95 19.12
C SER A 64 -23.40 24.05 18.58
N PHE A 65 -23.27 22.74 18.75
CA PHE A 65 -24.30 21.78 18.37
C PHE A 65 -24.46 20.70 19.45
N GLU A 66 -25.66 20.12 19.53
CA GLU A 66 -25.99 19.04 20.46
C GLU A 66 -26.17 17.73 19.68
N VAL A 67 -25.50 16.67 20.13
CA VAL A 67 -25.65 15.33 19.55
C VAL A 67 -26.27 14.41 20.60
N PRO A 68 -27.42 13.77 20.31
CA PRO A 68 -28.02 12.85 21.26
C PRO A 68 -27.17 11.60 21.42
N VAL A 69 -27.03 11.12 22.65
CA VAL A 69 -26.28 9.89 22.97
C VAL A 69 -27.19 8.67 22.82
N VAL A 70 -27.13 8.03 21.65
CA VAL A 70 -27.87 6.78 21.36
C VAL A 70 -27.14 5.56 21.93
N SER A 71 -27.83 4.45 22.18
CA SER A 71 -27.19 3.18 22.53
C SER A 71 -26.98 2.38 21.24
N LEU A 72 -25.76 1.86 21.05
CA LEU A 72 -25.46 0.94 19.95
C LEU A 72 -25.92 -0.46 20.37
N HIS A 73 -26.92 -1.01 19.67
CA HIS A 73 -27.45 -2.35 19.93
C HIS A 73 -26.78 -3.36 19.00
N ILE A 74 -26.40 -4.51 19.53
CA ILE A 74 -25.83 -5.61 18.74
C ILE A 74 -27.01 -6.41 18.16
N HIS A 75 -27.20 -6.33 16.85
CA HIS A 75 -28.23 -7.13 16.17
C HIS A 75 -27.74 -8.54 15.82
N GLU A 76 -26.46 -8.69 15.47
CA GLU A 76 -25.90 -9.94 14.99
C GLU A 76 -24.46 -10.06 15.48
N ARG A 77 -24.08 -11.26 15.99
CA ARG A 77 -22.69 -11.58 16.33
C ARG A 77 -22.18 -12.68 15.42
N ILE A 78 -21.28 -12.32 14.52
CA ILE A 78 -20.63 -13.26 13.61
C ILE A 78 -19.30 -13.69 14.22
N SER A 79 -19.15 -14.98 14.49
CA SER A 79 -17.91 -15.59 14.99
C SER A 79 -17.49 -16.72 14.08
N THR A 80 -16.38 -16.56 13.35
CA THR A 80 -15.79 -17.59 12.48
C THR A 80 -15.47 -18.87 13.24
N LYS A 81 -14.98 -18.76 14.48
CA LYS A 81 -14.77 -19.93 15.35
C LYS A 81 -16.07 -20.67 15.62
N ALA A 82 -17.16 -19.96 15.94
CA ALA A 82 -18.47 -20.57 16.18
C ALA A 82 -19.04 -21.22 14.91
N ILE A 83 -18.85 -20.60 13.74
CA ILE A 83 -19.26 -21.15 12.44
C ILE A 83 -18.47 -22.44 12.14
N LEU A 84 -17.15 -22.43 12.29
CA LEU A 84 -16.31 -23.61 12.05
C LEU A 84 -16.62 -24.75 13.03
N GLU A 85 -16.85 -24.43 14.31
CA GLU A 85 -17.29 -25.42 15.31
C GLU A 85 -18.67 -25.98 14.98
N ALA A 86 -19.61 -25.17 14.49
CA ALA A 86 -20.92 -25.63 14.05
C ALA A 86 -20.84 -26.54 12.82
N VAL A 87 -20.00 -26.19 11.84
CA VAL A 87 -19.78 -27.00 10.62
C VAL A 87 -19.04 -28.31 10.92
N ARG A 88 -18.15 -28.33 11.92
CA ARG A 88 -17.41 -29.53 12.34
C ARG A 88 -18.22 -30.51 13.18
N ARG A 89 -19.45 -30.17 13.61
CA ARG A 89 -20.30 -31.08 14.39
C ARG A 89 -20.98 -32.10 13.47
N PRO A 90 -20.98 -33.40 13.83
CA PRO A 90 -21.48 -34.48 12.96
C PRO A 90 -23.02 -34.58 12.86
N SER A 91 -23.77 -33.75 13.58
CA SER A 91 -25.24 -33.78 13.59
C SER A 91 -25.81 -32.41 13.25
N SER A 92 -26.71 -32.37 12.25
CA SER A 92 -27.44 -31.19 11.82
C SER A 92 -28.29 -30.64 12.97
N LEU A 93 -27.99 -29.41 13.39
CA LEU A 93 -28.87 -28.65 14.27
C LEU A 93 -30.12 -28.28 13.45
N GLN A 94 -31.29 -28.73 13.89
CA GLN A 94 -32.55 -28.16 13.46
C GLN A 94 -32.58 -26.73 14.02
N LEU A 95 -32.22 -25.75 13.19
CA LEU A 95 -32.31 -24.34 13.53
C LEU A 95 -33.79 -24.01 13.73
N GLU A 96 -34.19 -23.72 14.97
CA GLU A 96 -35.46 -23.02 15.18
C GLU A 96 -35.34 -21.63 14.56
N LEU A 97 -36.30 -21.28 13.73
CA LEU A 97 -36.33 -20.08 12.89
C LEU A 97 -36.20 -18.75 13.67
N PHE A 98 -36.29 -18.79 15.00
CA PHE A 98 -36.15 -17.65 15.93
C PHE A 98 -35.41 -18.02 17.24
N GLY A 99 -34.58 -19.07 17.25
CA GLY A 99 -33.88 -19.52 18.46
C GLY A 99 -32.64 -18.67 18.79
N GLU A 100 -32.84 -17.50 19.40
CA GLU A 100 -31.75 -16.80 20.08
C GLU A 100 -31.23 -17.66 21.24
N THR A 101 -29.90 -17.74 21.41
CA THR A 101 -29.34 -18.22 22.68
C THR A 101 -29.39 -17.03 23.63
N PRO A 102 -30.34 -16.94 24.58
CA PRO A 102 -30.46 -15.73 25.39
C PRO A 102 -29.32 -15.71 26.40
N LEU A 103 -28.58 -14.61 26.42
CA LEU A 103 -27.85 -14.25 27.64
C LEU A 103 -28.88 -13.79 28.68
N PRO A 104 -28.65 -14.01 29.98
CA PRO A 104 -29.53 -13.52 31.04
C PRO A 104 -29.73 -11.99 30.94
N ALA A 105 -30.97 -11.52 31.09
CA ALA A 105 -31.37 -10.12 30.90
C ALA A 105 -30.63 -9.11 31.82
N ASP A 106 -30.09 -9.59 32.94
CA ASP A 106 -29.21 -8.86 33.85
C ASP A 106 -27.83 -8.54 33.26
N LYS A 107 -27.42 -9.26 32.19
CA LYS A 107 -26.17 -9.00 31.45
C LYS A 107 -26.35 -8.18 30.17
N GLU A 108 -27.58 -7.96 29.70
CA GLU A 108 -27.85 -7.04 28.59
C GLU A 108 -27.71 -5.58 29.01
N VAL A 109 -27.88 -5.28 30.30
CA VAL A 109 -27.84 -3.92 30.85
C VAL A 109 -26.44 -3.51 31.35
N GLU A 110 -25.53 -4.46 31.56
CA GLU A 110 -24.16 -4.21 32.07
C GLU A 110 -23.05 -4.52 31.04
N PHE A 111 -23.21 -4.03 29.81
CA PHE A 111 -22.21 -4.14 28.73
C PHE A 111 -20.81 -3.61 29.10
N TYR A 112 -20.70 -2.72 30.10
CA TYR A 112 -19.46 -2.02 30.48
C TYR A 112 -18.68 -2.60 31.68
N LYS A 113 -19.06 -3.77 32.22
CA LYS A 113 -18.40 -4.34 33.43
C LYS A 113 -17.65 -5.65 33.21
N HIS A 114 -17.57 -6.16 31.98
CA HIS A 114 -16.81 -7.38 31.67
C HIS A 114 -15.87 -7.15 30.48
N GLU A 115 -14.57 -7.45 30.67
CA GLU A 115 -13.58 -7.47 29.59
C GLU A 115 -13.87 -8.63 28.63
N MET A 116 -14.73 -8.38 27.63
CA MET A 116 -14.85 -9.24 26.46
C MET A 116 -13.69 -8.92 25.51
N GLY A 117 -13.04 -9.95 24.94
CA GLY A 117 -12.05 -9.76 23.89
C GLY A 117 -12.63 -8.97 22.71
N TRP A 118 -11.80 -8.13 22.07
CA TRP A 118 -12.23 -7.22 20.99
C TRP A 118 -12.93 -7.95 19.83
N THR A 119 -13.99 -7.34 19.30
CA THR A 119 -14.67 -7.78 18.07
C THR A 119 -14.82 -6.63 17.09
N ASN A 120 -14.49 -6.87 15.81
CA ASN A 120 -14.72 -5.92 14.72
C ASN A 120 -16.22 -5.65 14.50
N ARG A 121 -16.58 -4.43 14.07
CA ARG A 121 -17.97 -3.96 14.14
C ARG A 121 -18.45 -3.29 12.86
N LEU A 122 -19.61 -3.74 12.39
CA LEU A 122 -20.38 -3.16 11.30
C LEU A 122 -21.64 -2.52 11.90
N ILE A 123 -21.78 -1.19 11.81
CA ILE A 123 -22.84 -0.45 12.54
C ILE A 123 -23.79 0.24 11.56
N LEU A 124 -25.09 -0.05 11.67
CA LEU A 124 -26.14 0.68 10.96
C LEU A 124 -26.53 1.93 11.75
N GLY A 125 -26.26 3.11 11.21
CA GLY A 125 -26.63 4.37 11.85
C GLY A 125 -25.96 5.58 11.23
N ASP A 126 -26.44 6.77 11.61
CA ASP A 126 -25.77 8.01 11.22
C ASP A 126 -24.42 8.14 11.92
N SER A 127 -23.38 8.43 11.15
CA SER A 127 -22.00 8.44 11.65
C SER A 127 -21.75 9.45 12.76
N LEU A 128 -22.47 10.59 12.79
CA LEU A 128 -22.35 11.55 13.88
C LEU A 128 -22.86 10.95 15.20
N LEU A 129 -24.01 10.27 15.16
CA LEU A 129 -24.59 9.61 16.32
C LEU A 129 -23.73 8.42 16.79
N VAL A 130 -23.22 7.63 15.84
CA VAL A 130 -22.35 6.49 16.13
C VAL A 130 -21.07 6.98 16.81
N MET A 131 -20.37 7.96 16.23
CA MET A 131 -19.14 8.51 16.82
C MET A 131 -19.39 9.10 18.21
N ASN A 132 -20.50 9.82 18.42
CA ASN A 132 -20.84 10.37 19.73
C ASN A 132 -21.08 9.26 20.77
N SER A 133 -21.73 8.16 20.38
CA SER A 133 -21.88 6.99 21.25
C SER A 133 -20.54 6.32 21.56
N LEU A 134 -19.66 6.17 20.57
CA LEU A 134 -18.32 5.60 20.76
C LEU A 134 -17.50 6.43 21.76
N LEU A 135 -17.58 7.77 21.68
CA LEU A 135 -16.90 8.68 22.60
C LEU A 135 -17.47 8.59 24.02
N VAL A 136 -18.78 8.76 24.17
CA VAL A 136 -19.40 8.98 25.49
C VAL A 136 -19.68 7.68 26.23
N LYS A 137 -20.22 6.67 25.53
CA LYS A 137 -20.60 5.41 26.18
C LYS A 137 -19.46 4.41 26.19
N GLU A 138 -18.71 4.33 25.10
CA GLU A 138 -17.64 3.32 24.96
C GLU A 138 -16.24 3.80 25.36
N GLY A 139 -16.07 5.09 25.69
CA GLY A 139 -14.78 5.62 26.13
C GLY A 139 -13.69 5.54 25.07
N MET A 140 -14.06 5.63 23.79
CA MET A 140 -13.14 5.47 22.65
C MET A 140 -12.34 6.74 22.32
N VAL A 141 -12.33 7.72 23.21
CA VAL A 141 -11.52 8.93 23.09
C VAL A 141 -10.05 8.55 22.94
N GLY A 142 -9.40 9.04 21.88
CA GLY A 142 -7.98 8.77 21.66
C GLY A 142 -7.62 7.32 21.32
N LYS A 143 -8.58 6.47 20.92
CA LYS A 143 -8.32 5.03 20.70
C LYS A 143 -8.16 4.62 19.23
N VAL A 144 -8.61 5.44 18.29
CA VAL A 144 -8.57 5.13 16.87
C VAL A 144 -7.23 5.55 16.28
N GLN A 145 -6.51 4.64 15.63
CA GLN A 145 -5.22 4.96 15.02
C GLN A 145 -5.38 5.61 13.64
N MET A 146 -6.31 5.13 12.83
CA MET A 146 -6.56 5.66 11.49
C MET A 146 -8.04 5.85 11.23
N ILE A 147 -8.41 6.98 10.64
CA ILE A 147 -9.74 7.23 10.09
C ILE A 147 -9.63 7.36 8.56
N TYR A 148 -10.46 6.62 7.83
CA TYR A 148 -10.66 6.82 6.39
C TYR A 148 -12.08 7.32 6.16
N MET A 149 -12.23 8.50 5.55
CA MET A 149 -13.52 9.11 5.29
C MET A 149 -13.67 9.41 3.80
N ASP A 150 -14.70 8.83 3.19
CA ASP A 150 -15.08 9.07 1.79
C ASP A 150 -16.48 9.71 1.75
N PRO A 151 -16.59 11.01 2.06
CA PRO A 151 -17.87 11.68 2.13
C PRO A 151 -18.49 11.85 0.74
N PRO A 152 -19.82 12.00 0.63
CA PRO A 152 -20.45 12.25 -0.64
C PRO A 152 -19.88 13.53 -1.29
N TYR A 153 -19.39 13.42 -2.53
CA TYR A 153 -18.96 14.58 -3.32
C TYR A 153 -20.18 15.46 -3.64
N GLY A 154 -20.22 16.67 -3.07
CA GLY A 154 -21.39 17.55 -3.08
C GLY A 154 -22.25 17.53 -4.36
N ILE A 155 -23.54 17.21 -4.19
CA ILE A 155 -24.73 17.61 -4.99
C ILE A 155 -24.60 17.72 -6.52
N LYS A 156 -23.98 16.75 -7.20
CA LYS A 156 -24.38 16.39 -8.58
C LYS A 156 -24.95 14.98 -8.68
N TYR A 157 -25.48 14.44 -7.58
CA TYR A 157 -26.34 13.25 -7.63
C TYR A 157 -27.69 13.60 -8.26
N SER A 158 -27.70 13.57 -9.59
CA SER A 158 -28.89 13.73 -10.45
C SER A 158 -29.74 12.46 -10.50
N SER A 159 -29.66 11.58 -9.49
CA SER A 159 -30.33 10.29 -9.45
C SER A 159 -31.13 10.04 -8.17
N ASN A 160 -31.23 11.02 -7.27
CA ASN A 160 -32.07 10.90 -6.08
C ASN A 160 -33.40 11.61 -6.32
N PHE A 161 -34.42 10.81 -6.61
CA PHE A 161 -35.83 11.17 -6.54
C PHE A 161 -36.12 12.08 -5.34
N GLN A 162 -36.54 13.32 -5.59
CA GLN A 162 -37.04 14.25 -4.59
C GLN A 162 -38.46 14.70 -4.98
N PRO A 163 -39.52 14.08 -4.44
CA PRO A 163 -40.87 14.57 -4.66
C PRO A 163 -41.02 15.88 -3.90
N ARG A 164 -41.12 16.97 -4.67
CA ARG A 164 -41.30 18.33 -4.21
C ARG A 164 -42.80 18.64 -4.24
N ILE A 165 -43.39 19.06 -3.12
CA ILE A 165 -44.82 19.40 -3.03
C ILE A 165 -45.16 20.64 -3.91
N ASP A 166 -44.14 21.42 -4.28
CA ASP A 166 -44.19 22.60 -5.15
C ASP A 166 -44.01 22.30 -6.65
N ARG A 167 -43.66 21.08 -7.06
CA ARG A 167 -43.55 20.68 -8.48
C ARG A 167 -44.81 19.96 -8.95
N ARG A 168 -45.55 20.57 -9.89
CA ARG A 168 -46.76 20.00 -10.49
C ARG A 168 -46.52 19.05 -11.67
N ASP A 169 -45.33 19.07 -12.28
CA ASP A 169 -44.98 18.20 -13.40
C ASP A 169 -43.93 17.17 -12.99
N VAL A 170 -44.30 15.89 -13.05
CA VAL A 170 -43.42 14.73 -12.83
C VAL A 170 -43.41 13.93 -14.14
N LYS A 171 -42.25 13.68 -14.73
CA LYS A 171 -42.10 13.07 -16.08
C LYS A 171 -41.47 11.67 -16.10
N ASP A 172 -41.21 11.04 -14.95
CA ASP A 172 -40.38 9.83 -14.88
C ASP A 172 -41.13 8.59 -14.33
N ARG A 173 -40.56 7.40 -14.57
CA ARG A 173 -41.22 6.06 -14.54
C ARG A 173 -41.15 5.38 -13.16
N ASP A 174 -42.01 4.39 -12.95
CA ASP A 174 -42.19 3.65 -11.67
C ASP A 174 -40.97 2.85 -11.18
N GLU A 175 -39.95 2.62 -12.01
CA GLU A 175 -38.73 1.85 -11.65
C GLU A 175 -37.76 2.65 -10.77
N ASP A 176 -37.94 3.97 -10.64
CA ASP A 176 -37.09 4.88 -9.84
C ASP A 176 -37.56 5.07 -8.37
N LEU A 177 -38.54 4.27 -7.91
CA LEU A 177 -39.10 4.36 -6.56
C LEU A 177 -38.16 3.75 -5.50
N THR A 178 -37.55 4.60 -4.67
CA THR A 178 -36.83 4.17 -3.45
C THR A 178 -37.83 3.86 -2.33
N HIS A 179 -37.95 2.58 -1.97
CA HIS A 179 -38.97 2.06 -1.05
C HIS A 179 -38.65 2.20 0.45
N GLU A 180 -37.80 3.15 0.88
CA GLU A 180 -37.44 3.32 2.30
C GLU A 180 -37.80 4.71 2.87
N PRO A 181 -38.73 4.81 3.83
CA PRO A 181 -39.16 6.08 4.43
C PRO A 181 -38.15 6.70 5.43
N GLU A 182 -37.07 6.01 5.82
CA GLU A 182 -36.04 6.56 6.73
C GLU A 182 -34.96 7.38 5.98
N GLN A 183 -34.61 7.02 4.73
CA GLN A 183 -33.78 7.84 3.84
C GLN A 183 -34.36 9.25 3.64
N ILE A 184 -35.68 9.35 3.76
CA ILE A 184 -36.44 10.56 3.51
C ILE A 184 -36.17 11.66 4.57
N LYS A 185 -35.83 11.33 5.83
CA LYS A 185 -35.51 12.37 6.83
C LYS A 185 -34.06 12.86 6.75
N ALA A 186 -33.12 11.98 6.40
CA ALA A 186 -31.70 12.30 6.25
C ALA A 186 -31.36 13.02 4.93
N TYR A 187 -32.26 12.97 3.93
CA TYR A 187 -32.06 13.61 2.62
C TYR A 187 -33.04 14.76 2.30
N ARG A 188 -34.22 14.88 2.94
CA ARG A 188 -35.20 15.95 2.62
C ARG A 188 -34.80 17.35 3.09
N ASP A 189 -33.97 17.48 4.14
CA ASP A 189 -33.61 18.80 4.72
C ASP A 189 -32.11 19.15 4.62
N THR A 190 -31.24 18.17 4.39
CA THR A 190 -29.78 18.31 4.55
C THR A 190 -29.08 19.10 3.44
N TRP A 191 -29.77 19.45 2.35
CA TRP A 191 -29.14 20.11 1.19
C TRP A 191 -29.87 21.35 0.71
N LYS A 192 -30.76 21.92 1.54
CA LYS A 192 -31.53 23.13 1.21
C LYS A 192 -30.66 24.31 0.79
N LEU A 193 -29.47 24.45 1.38
CA LEU A 193 -28.51 25.54 1.11
C LEU A 193 -27.27 25.08 0.30
N GLY A 194 -27.35 23.92 -0.34
CA GLY A 194 -26.28 23.42 -1.18
C GLY A 194 -24.98 23.15 -0.41
N ILE A 195 -23.88 23.74 -0.89
CA ILE A 195 -22.53 23.61 -0.30
C ILE A 195 -22.48 24.04 1.18
N HIS A 196 -23.31 24.99 1.60
CA HIS A 196 -23.32 25.45 2.99
C HIS A 196 -23.68 24.34 3.96
N SER A 197 -24.69 23.54 3.61
CA SER A 197 -25.12 22.41 4.43
C SER A 197 -24.09 21.27 4.43
N TYR A 198 -23.38 21.09 3.31
CA TYR A 198 -22.26 20.13 3.22
C TYR A 198 -21.13 20.46 4.18
N LEU A 199 -20.71 21.73 4.21
CA LEU A 199 -19.60 22.16 5.04
C LEU A 199 -19.96 22.01 6.52
N THR A 200 -21.19 22.34 6.92
CA THR A 200 -21.67 22.07 8.29
C THR A 200 -21.68 20.57 8.60
N TYR A 201 -22.23 19.75 7.69
CA TYR A 201 -22.28 18.29 7.84
C TYR A 201 -20.89 17.66 8.07
N LEU A 202 -19.89 18.11 7.31
CA LEU A 202 -18.51 17.64 7.42
C LEU A 202 -17.83 18.16 8.68
N ARG A 203 -17.95 19.45 8.98
CA ARG A 203 -17.31 20.08 10.14
C ARG A 203 -17.67 19.37 11.45
N ASP A 204 -18.95 19.09 11.67
CA ASP A 204 -19.42 18.44 12.89
C ASP A 204 -18.85 17.01 13.02
N ARG A 205 -18.73 16.28 11.91
CA ARG A 205 -18.15 14.93 11.89
C ARG A 205 -16.64 14.93 12.08
N LEU A 206 -15.94 15.83 11.42
CA LEU A 206 -14.49 15.97 11.53
C LEU A 206 -14.07 16.30 12.97
N LEU A 207 -14.88 17.08 13.69
CA LEU A 207 -14.64 17.37 15.11
C LEU A 207 -14.66 16.07 15.95
N LEU A 208 -15.68 15.24 15.78
CA LEU A 208 -15.77 13.96 16.50
C LEU A 208 -14.67 12.97 16.06
N CYS A 209 -14.29 12.97 14.77
CA CYS A 209 -13.15 12.21 14.28
C CYS A 209 -11.85 12.60 15.01
N ARG A 210 -11.60 13.89 15.22
CA ARG A 210 -10.41 14.38 15.95
C ARG A 210 -10.37 13.87 17.40
N GLU A 211 -11.52 13.83 18.07
CA GLU A 211 -11.62 13.31 19.45
C GLU A 211 -11.37 11.79 19.53
N LEU A 212 -11.85 11.03 18.54
CA LEU A 212 -11.64 9.58 18.47
C LEU A 212 -10.18 9.20 18.19
N LEU A 213 -9.44 10.03 17.45
CA LEU A 213 -8.08 9.74 17.03
C LEU A 213 -7.09 9.71 18.20
N HIS A 214 -6.21 8.71 18.20
CA HIS A 214 -5.01 8.67 19.02
C HIS A 214 -4.07 9.84 18.67
N GLU A 215 -3.21 10.27 19.60
CA GLU A 215 -2.28 11.41 19.42
C GLU A 215 -1.38 11.22 18.19
N SER A 216 -0.90 10.00 17.96
CA SER A 216 -0.13 9.59 16.77
C SER A 216 -0.98 9.23 15.54
N GLY A 217 -2.30 9.38 15.64
CA GLY A 217 -3.27 8.91 14.65
C GLY A 217 -3.39 9.81 13.42
N SER A 218 -3.93 9.24 12.34
CA SER A 218 -4.10 9.91 11.04
C SER A 218 -5.54 9.86 10.55
N ILE A 219 -5.99 10.93 9.89
CA ILE A 219 -7.20 10.95 9.09
C ILE A 219 -6.89 11.16 7.61
N PHE A 220 -7.56 10.38 6.77
CA PHE A 220 -7.57 10.53 5.33
C PHE A 220 -8.98 10.88 4.88
N VAL A 221 -9.14 12.01 4.19
CA VAL A 221 -10.42 12.42 3.60
C VAL A 221 -10.30 12.41 2.09
N GLN A 222 -11.10 11.56 1.43
CA GLN A 222 -11.17 11.47 -0.02
C GLN A 222 -12.07 12.57 -0.58
N ILE A 223 -11.57 13.34 -1.55
CA ILE A 223 -12.30 14.47 -2.15
C ILE A 223 -11.96 14.65 -3.63
N ASN A 224 -12.93 15.10 -4.42
CA ASN A 224 -12.70 15.54 -5.80
C ASN A 224 -12.11 16.96 -5.85
N ASP A 225 -11.74 17.43 -7.04
CA ASP A 225 -11.21 18.78 -7.28
C ASP A 225 -12.19 19.90 -6.89
N GLU A 226 -13.49 19.67 -7.03
CA GLU A 226 -14.55 20.68 -6.79
C GLU A 226 -14.55 21.22 -5.35
N ASN A 227 -14.40 20.33 -4.36
CA ASN A 227 -14.48 20.71 -2.95
C ASN A 227 -13.13 20.61 -2.21
N LEU A 228 -12.05 20.27 -2.92
CA LEU A 228 -10.72 20.06 -2.35
C LEU A 228 -10.30 21.19 -1.40
N HIS A 229 -10.34 22.44 -1.88
CA HIS A 229 -9.89 23.60 -1.10
C HIS A 229 -10.85 23.95 0.05
N LEU A 230 -12.15 23.70 -0.12
CA LEU A 230 -13.14 23.97 0.92
C LEU A 230 -12.99 22.98 2.09
N VAL A 231 -12.88 21.69 1.78
CA VAL A 231 -12.67 20.64 2.78
C VAL A 231 -11.31 20.78 3.44
N ARG A 232 -10.29 21.18 2.67
CA ARG A 232 -8.97 21.52 3.20
C ARG A 232 -9.05 22.60 4.29
N CYS A 233 -9.72 23.72 4.01
CA CYS A 233 -9.87 24.78 5.00
C CYS A 233 -10.66 24.32 6.24
N LEU A 234 -11.64 23.43 6.09
CA LEU A 234 -12.34 22.83 7.22
C LEU A 234 -11.42 21.96 8.09
N LEU A 235 -10.56 21.16 7.47
CA LEU A 235 -9.59 20.35 8.19
C LEU A 235 -8.55 21.22 8.90
N ASP A 236 -8.07 22.30 8.28
CA ASP A 236 -7.19 23.27 8.95
C ASP A 236 -7.86 23.89 10.19
N GLU A 237 -9.16 24.19 10.13
CA GLU A 237 -9.91 24.71 11.28
C GLU A 237 -10.08 23.66 12.40
N VAL A 238 -10.36 22.41 12.04
CA VAL A 238 -10.63 21.35 13.03
C VAL A 238 -9.35 20.77 13.62
N PHE A 239 -8.34 20.49 12.80
CA PHE A 239 -7.10 19.81 13.20
C PHE A 239 -5.93 20.76 13.43
N GLY A 240 -6.01 22.02 12.97
CA GLY A 240 -4.87 22.93 12.93
C GLY A 240 -4.07 22.79 11.63
N HIS A 241 -3.65 23.93 11.07
CA HIS A 241 -2.92 23.96 9.80
C HIS A 241 -1.53 23.31 9.91
N GLU A 242 -0.94 23.35 11.11
CA GLU A 242 0.35 22.76 11.46
C GLU A 242 0.31 21.23 11.41
N ASN A 243 -0.86 20.63 11.63
CA ASN A 243 -1.06 19.18 11.64
C ASN A 243 -1.32 18.58 10.25
N PHE A 244 -1.29 19.42 9.22
CA PHE A 244 -1.34 18.96 7.85
C PHE A 244 -0.09 18.17 7.44
N VAL A 245 -0.30 17.04 6.76
CA VAL A 245 0.78 16.18 6.26
C VAL A 245 0.98 16.33 4.75
N ALA A 246 0.00 15.91 3.94
CA ALA A 246 0.12 15.93 2.49
C ALA A 246 -1.25 15.92 1.77
N VAL A 247 -1.27 16.43 0.53
CA VAL A 247 -2.36 16.21 -0.42
C VAL A 247 -1.87 15.18 -1.42
N ILE A 248 -2.58 14.05 -1.52
CA ILE A 248 -2.15 12.89 -2.31
C ILE A 248 -3.09 12.76 -3.52
N PRO A 249 -2.70 13.21 -4.72
CA PRO A 249 -3.47 12.96 -5.92
C PRO A 249 -3.33 11.50 -6.36
N PHE A 250 -4.45 10.86 -6.68
CA PHE A 250 -4.48 9.48 -7.15
C PHE A 250 -5.39 9.32 -8.37
N VAL A 251 -4.96 8.48 -9.33
CA VAL A 251 -5.67 8.33 -10.60
C VAL A 251 -6.87 7.40 -10.45
N LYS A 252 -8.06 7.89 -10.81
CA LYS A 252 -9.33 7.15 -10.67
C LYS A 252 -9.85 6.56 -11.97
N ARG A 253 -9.47 7.14 -13.11
CA ARG A 253 -9.90 6.71 -14.45
C ARG A 253 -8.89 7.14 -15.52
N SER A 254 -8.88 6.41 -16.63
CA SER A 254 -8.15 6.81 -17.82
C SER A 254 -8.72 8.11 -18.41
N PRO A 255 -7.89 8.96 -19.05
CA PRO A 255 -8.37 10.14 -19.75
C PRO A 255 -9.44 9.78 -20.80
N GLN A 256 -10.54 10.52 -20.80
CA GLN A 256 -11.59 10.43 -21.83
C GLN A 256 -11.64 11.74 -22.62
N PRO A 257 -12.03 11.72 -23.91
CA PRO A 257 -12.18 12.95 -24.68
C PRO A 257 -13.13 13.93 -23.99
N SER A 258 -12.65 15.15 -23.75
CA SER A 258 -13.42 16.24 -23.15
C SER A 258 -13.14 17.55 -23.87
N ALA A 259 -14.03 18.52 -23.74
CA ALA A 259 -13.85 19.86 -24.32
C ALA A 259 -12.60 20.59 -23.76
N TYR A 260 -12.20 20.24 -22.54
CA TYR A 260 -11.04 20.79 -21.84
C TYR A 260 -10.12 19.65 -21.34
N ILE A 261 -9.15 19.96 -20.48
CA ILE A 261 -8.26 18.96 -19.87
C ILE A 261 -9.11 17.95 -19.07
N PRO A 262 -8.97 16.64 -19.34
CA PRO A 262 -9.75 15.63 -18.64
C PRO A 262 -9.32 15.49 -17.19
N VAL A 263 -10.26 15.62 -16.26
CA VAL A 263 -10.05 15.35 -14.84
C VAL A 263 -10.06 13.83 -14.60
N THR A 264 -8.89 13.29 -14.25
CA THR A 264 -8.64 11.85 -14.08
C THR A 264 -8.24 11.45 -12.67
N VAL A 265 -8.08 12.43 -11.78
CA VAL A 265 -7.61 12.22 -10.40
C VAL A 265 -8.68 12.61 -9.39
N ASP A 266 -8.63 11.94 -8.24
CA ASP A 266 -9.20 12.43 -6.98
C ASP A 266 -8.04 12.65 -5.99
N TYR A 267 -8.34 13.23 -4.83
CA TYR A 267 -7.34 13.63 -3.84
C TYR A 267 -7.64 13.00 -2.49
N LEU A 268 -6.59 12.64 -1.75
CA LEU A 268 -6.67 12.39 -0.32
C LEU A 268 -6.04 13.56 0.43
N LEU A 269 -6.80 14.12 1.37
CA LEU A 269 -6.29 15.06 2.35
C LEU A 269 -5.82 14.27 3.57
N TRP A 270 -4.53 14.32 3.87
CA TRP A 270 -3.94 13.63 5.02
C TRP A 270 -3.57 14.60 6.13
N TYR A 271 -4.17 14.40 7.31
CA TYR A 271 -3.87 15.12 8.54
C TYR A 271 -3.48 14.16 9.66
N ALA A 272 -2.60 14.63 10.52
CA ALA A 272 -2.30 14.01 11.81
C ALA A 272 -3.21 14.60 12.89
N LYS A 273 -3.40 13.90 14.01
CA LYS A 273 -3.90 14.54 15.23
C LYS A 273 -2.84 15.47 15.82
N GLU A 274 -1.63 14.93 16.03
CA GLU A 274 -0.44 15.70 16.40
C GLU A 274 0.73 15.31 15.50
N LYS A 275 1.11 16.21 14.59
CA LYS A 275 2.16 15.94 13.59
C LYS A 275 3.51 15.53 14.19
N PRO A 276 3.99 16.10 15.33
CA PRO A 276 5.25 15.65 15.94
C PRO A 276 5.23 14.20 16.45
N LEU A 277 4.06 13.66 16.78
CA LEU A 277 3.87 12.31 17.29
C LEU A 277 3.37 11.33 16.22
N LEU A 278 3.23 11.79 14.97
CA LEU A 278 2.64 11.04 13.86
C LEU A 278 3.31 9.67 13.67
N LYS A 279 2.51 8.60 13.71
CA LYS A 279 2.94 7.28 13.27
C LYS A 279 3.01 7.25 11.74
N TYR A 280 4.21 7.04 11.19
CA TYR A 280 4.43 6.92 9.75
C TYR A 280 5.42 5.82 9.39
N HIS A 281 5.01 4.96 8.45
CA HIS A 281 5.85 3.96 7.81
C HIS A 281 6.07 4.33 6.35
N GLN A 282 7.33 4.50 5.97
CA GLN A 282 7.70 4.79 4.59
C GLN A 282 7.49 3.56 3.72
N LEU A 283 6.50 3.59 2.83
CA LEU A 283 6.27 2.50 1.91
C LEU A 283 7.30 2.49 0.78
N LEU A 284 7.68 1.28 0.39
CA LEU A 284 8.53 0.99 -0.75
C LEU A 284 7.68 0.38 -1.87
N VAL A 285 7.92 0.82 -3.10
CA VAL A 285 7.27 0.31 -4.30
C VAL A 285 8.32 -0.29 -5.20
N TYR A 286 8.04 -1.50 -5.68
CA TYR A 286 8.86 -2.15 -6.69
C TYR A 286 8.83 -1.31 -7.97
N LYS A 287 10.00 -0.92 -8.47
CA LYS A 287 10.11 -0.22 -9.74
C LYS A 287 9.99 -1.24 -10.85
N VAL A 288 9.34 -0.87 -11.94
CA VAL A 288 9.47 -1.64 -13.18
C VAL A 288 10.75 -1.15 -13.86
N PRO A 289 11.66 -2.03 -14.32
CA PRO A 289 12.86 -1.60 -15.01
C PRO A 289 12.48 -0.85 -16.29
N GLU A 290 12.75 0.44 -16.34
CA GLU A 290 12.53 1.27 -17.52
C GLU A 290 13.80 1.33 -18.37
N SER A 291 13.64 1.16 -19.68
CA SER A 291 14.74 1.08 -20.65
C SER A 291 15.58 2.36 -20.73
N ALA A 292 15.05 3.51 -20.29
CA ALA A 292 15.75 4.78 -20.30
C ALA A 292 16.79 4.91 -19.17
N SER A 293 16.58 4.25 -18.03
CA SER A 293 17.40 4.44 -16.82
C SER A 293 18.58 3.45 -16.72
N TYR A 294 18.41 2.23 -17.26
CA TYR A 294 19.39 1.15 -17.24
C TYR A 294 19.76 0.75 -18.65
N ASN A 295 20.91 1.23 -19.12
CA ASN A 295 21.35 1.09 -20.51
C ASN A 295 22.57 0.18 -20.69
N TRP A 296 23.06 -0.44 -19.61
CA TRP A 296 24.12 -1.44 -19.66
C TRP A 296 23.63 -2.74 -19.03
N ALA A 297 24.16 -3.84 -19.53
CA ALA A 297 24.00 -5.15 -18.93
C ALA A 297 25.38 -5.77 -18.72
N GLU A 298 25.56 -6.42 -17.58
CA GLU A 298 26.76 -7.17 -17.24
C GLU A 298 26.40 -8.64 -17.01
N ASP A 299 27.06 -9.53 -17.74
CA ASP A 299 26.93 -10.96 -17.48
C ASP A 299 27.65 -11.33 -16.17
N VAL A 300 26.91 -11.90 -15.22
CA VAL A 300 27.37 -12.22 -13.86
C VAL A 300 28.53 -13.21 -13.87
N HIS A 301 28.59 -14.09 -14.87
CA HIS A 301 29.62 -15.12 -14.93
C HIS A 301 30.91 -14.61 -15.59
N THR A 302 30.79 -13.57 -16.42
CA THR A 302 31.85 -13.18 -17.36
C THR A 302 32.30 -11.75 -17.19
N GLY A 303 31.61 -10.94 -16.39
CA GLY A 303 31.86 -9.51 -16.25
C GLY A 303 31.80 -8.75 -17.57
N GLN A 304 31.29 -9.36 -18.64
CA GLN A 304 31.20 -8.72 -19.95
C GLN A 304 30.10 -7.68 -19.90
N ILE A 305 30.46 -6.47 -20.32
CA ILE A 305 29.55 -5.33 -20.33
C ILE A 305 29.09 -5.10 -21.77
N SER A 306 27.78 -5.00 -21.97
CA SER A 306 27.17 -4.62 -23.25
C SER A 306 26.19 -3.48 -23.06
N ARG A 307 26.08 -2.61 -24.07
CA ARG A 307 25.12 -1.50 -24.06
C ARG A 307 23.80 -1.94 -24.70
N LEU A 308 22.71 -1.76 -23.97
CA LEU A 308 21.36 -2.03 -24.45
C LEU A 308 20.90 -0.89 -25.37
N ARG A 309 20.36 -1.24 -26.55
CA ARG A 309 19.95 -0.26 -27.56
C ARG A 309 18.45 0.02 -27.62
N ARG A 310 17.58 -0.82 -27.02
CA ARG A 310 16.11 -0.61 -26.98
C ARG A 310 15.30 -1.67 -26.21
N SER A 311 15.74 -2.94 -26.19
CA SER A 311 15.02 -4.02 -25.51
C SER A 311 15.56 -4.24 -24.09
N LEU A 312 14.64 -4.44 -23.15
CA LEU A 312 14.88 -4.89 -21.77
C LEU A 312 14.90 -6.42 -21.67
N GLU A 313 14.77 -7.16 -22.77
CA GLU A 313 14.97 -8.60 -22.76
C GLU A 313 16.44 -8.90 -22.50
N ILE A 314 16.70 -9.31 -21.27
CA ILE A 314 18.02 -9.63 -20.75
C ILE A 314 18.05 -11.15 -20.58
N PRO A 315 18.92 -11.86 -21.30
CA PRO A 315 19.09 -13.29 -21.10
C PRO A 315 19.57 -13.59 -19.68
N GLY A 316 19.11 -14.70 -19.10
CA GLY A 316 19.01 -14.86 -17.65
C GLY A 316 20.28 -14.65 -16.83
N SER A 317 21.47 -14.85 -17.39
CA SER A 317 22.74 -14.65 -16.67
C SER A 317 23.20 -13.19 -16.53
N TRP A 318 22.48 -12.23 -17.12
CA TRP A 318 22.89 -10.83 -17.17
C TRP A 318 22.15 -9.96 -16.16
N LYS A 319 22.89 -9.06 -15.51
CA LYS A 319 22.37 -8.03 -14.60
C LYS A 319 22.36 -6.66 -15.28
N LEU A 320 21.24 -5.95 -15.15
CA LEU A 320 21.16 -4.56 -15.57
C LEU A 320 21.95 -3.66 -14.64
N PHE A 321 22.67 -2.70 -15.22
CA PHE A 321 23.27 -1.62 -14.46
C PHE A 321 23.27 -0.31 -15.23
N THR A 322 23.47 0.76 -14.48
CA THR A 322 23.76 2.08 -15.01
C THR A 322 25.04 2.62 -14.38
N THR A 323 25.63 3.63 -14.98
CA THR A 323 26.84 4.26 -14.42
C THR A 323 26.47 5.55 -13.72
N SER A 324 26.99 5.72 -12.51
CA SER A 324 26.79 6.93 -11.71
C SER A 324 28.11 7.58 -11.36
N ASP A 325 28.05 8.84 -10.97
CA ASP A 325 29.22 9.59 -10.54
C ASP A 325 29.71 9.05 -9.19
N ILE A 326 31.02 8.83 -9.08
CA ILE A 326 31.70 8.42 -7.85
C ILE A 326 32.43 9.59 -7.19
N THR A 327 32.10 10.82 -7.60
CA THR A 327 32.64 12.03 -7.02
C THR A 327 31.56 12.88 -6.35
N SER A 328 31.90 13.49 -5.23
CA SER A 328 31.05 14.35 -4.42
C SER A 328 31.57 15.79 -4.39
N SER A 329 30.71 16.72 -4.01
CA SER A 329 31.04 18.14 -3.81
C SER A 329 31.57 18.47 -2.41
N HIS A 330 31.87 17.47 -1.58
CA HIS A 330 32.26 17.68 -0.17
C HIS A 330 33.75 17.99 -0.02
N PHE A 331 34.11 19.01 0.74
CA PHE A 331 35.48 19.54 0.86
C PHE A 331 36.48 18.66 1.65
N TYR A 332 37.00 17.57 1.07
CA TYR A 332 38.14 16.82 1.64
C TYR A 332 39.15 16.38 0.58
N THR A 333 40.45 16.59 0.80
CA THR A 333 41.48 16.24 -0.20
C THR A 333 41.46 14.76 -0.55
N SER A 334 41.14 14.45 -1.80
CA SER A 334 41.11 13.08 -2.33
C SER A 334 42.33 12.86 -3.21
N PRO A 335 43.28 11.98 -2.82
CA PRO A 335 44.43 11.71 -3.67
C PRO A 335 44.01 10.96 -4.95
N PRO A 336 44.85 10.98 -6.00
CA PRO A 336 44.62 10.17 -7.19
C PRO A 336 44.53 8.67 -6.84
N PHE A 337 43.73 7.93 -7.60
CA PHE A 337 43.51 6.50 -7.43
C PHE A 337 43.97 5.74 -8.67
N GLU A 338 44.77 4.69 -8.48
CA GLU A 338 45.22 3.82 -9.57
C GLU A 338 44.25 2.66 -9.75
N PHE A 339 43.77 2.48 -10.99
CA PHE A 339 42.87 1.40 -11.35
C PHE A 339 43.21 0.89 -12.76
N GLN A 340 43.44 -0.42 -12.89
CA GLN A 340 43.81 -1.10 -14.15
C GLN A 340 44.98 -0.40 -14.89
N GLY A 341 46.03 -0.05 -14.16
CA GLY A 341 47.23 0.60 -14.72
C GLY A 341 47.06 2.06 -15.15
N LYS A 342 45.92 2.70 -14.84
CA LYS A 342 45.67 4.12 -15.10
C LYS A 342 45.41 4.88 -13.79
N THR A 343 45.97 6.07 -13.69
CA THR A 343 45.73 6.97 -12.56
C THR A 343 44.55 7.88 -12.85
N PHE A 344 43.55 7.87 -11.97
CA PHE A 344 42.37 8.72 -12.05
C PHE A 344 42.40 9.77 -10.95
N SER A 345 41.98 11.00 -11.26
CA SER A 345 41.86 12.09 -10.31
C SER A 345 40.43 12.65 -10.34
N PRO A 346 39.83 13.01 -9.18
CA PRO A 346 38.50 13.58 -9.13
C PRO A 346 38.46 15.06 -9.56
N GLY A 347 39.61 15.65 -9.92
CA GLY A 347 39.69 17.04 -10.38
C GLY A 347 39.37 18.03 -9.27
N ASN A 348 38.38 18.92 -9.51
CA ASN A 348 37.88 19.87 -8.51
C ASN A 348 36.80 19.27 -7.58
N ARG A 349 36.51 17.98 -7.74
CA ARG A 349 35.59 17.22 -6.89
C ARG A 349 36.41 16.27 -6.02
N TYR A 350 35.71 15.43 -5.27
CA TYR A 350 36.31 14.53 -4.29
C TYR A 350 35.73 13.13 -4.45
N TRP A 351 36.48 12.07 -4.19
CA TRP A 351 35.94 10.71 -4.27
C TRP A 351 34.83 10.54 -3.24
N SER A 352 33.67 9.98 -3.59
CA SER A 352 32.55 9.81 -2.66
C SER A 352 32.85 8.91 -1.45
N THR A 353 34.03 8.28 -1.40
CA THR A 353 34.50 7.43 -0.30
C THR A 353 36.02 7.54 -0.15
N SER A 354 36.56 6.97 0.93
CA SER A 354 38.01 6.89 1.18
C SER A 354 38.74 6.05 0.13
N ILE A 355 40.07 6.15 0.07
CA ILE A 355 40.87 5.29 -0.81
C ILE A 355 40.74 3.81 -0.46
N THR A 356 40.60 3.47 0.83
CA THR A 356 40.27 2.10 1.26
C THR A 356 38.91 1.66 0.72
N GLY A 357 37.90 2.53 0.78
CA GLY A 357 36.60 2.28 0.15
C GLY A 357 36.68 2.12 -1.37
N MET A 358 37.52 2.92 -2.05
CA MET A 358 37.78 2.78 -3.49
C MET A 358 38.40 1.43 -3.84
N LYS A 359 39.34 0.92 -3.02
CA LYS A 359 39.89 -0.42 -3.17
C LYS A 359 38.82 -1.50 -3.02
N ARG A 360 37.99 -1.43 -1.98
CA ARG A 360 36.87 -2.39 -1.79
C ARG A 360 35.88 -2.37 -2.95
N LEU A 361 35.58 -1.20 -3.51
CA LEU A 361 34.76 -1.07 -4.72
C LEU A 361 35.42 -1.67 -5.96
N ALA A 362 36.74 -1.59 -6.07
CA ALA A 362 37.51 -2.25 -7.13
C ALA A 362 37.45 -3.77 -6.99
N GLU A 363 37.66 -4.30 -5.78
CA GLU A 363 37.57 -5.73 -5.46
C GLU A 363 36.18 -6.31 -5.71
N ALA A 364 35.13 -5.53 -5.41
CA ALA A 364 33.73 -5.88 -5.68
C ALA A 364 33.31 -5.67 -7.15
N GLU A 365 34.25 -5.36 -8.05
CA GLU A 365 34.02 -5.11 -9.48
C GLU A 365 32.94 -4.03 -9.77
N ARG A 366 32.74 -3.09 -8.83
CA ARG A 366 31.75 -2.00 -8.91
C ARG A 366 32.26 -0.72 -9.57
N LEU A 367 33.50 -0.73 -10.07
CA LEU A 367 34.11 0.39 -10.78
C LEU A 367 34.18 0.12 -12.27
N VAL A 368 33.93 1.16 -13.08
CA VAL A 368 34.07 1.10 -14.54
C VAL A 368 34.73 2.36 -15.07
N ILE A 369 35.65 2.19 -16.02
CA ILE A 369 36.32 3.29 -16.71
C ILE A 369 35.37 3.82 -17.80
N SER A 370 35.11 5.13 -17.78
CA SER A 370 34.30 5.82 -18.79
C SER A 370 35.09 6.99 -19.37
N GLY A 371 35.74 6.75 -20.51
CA GLY A 371 36.63 7.73 -21.14
C GLY A 371 37.82 8.06 -20.23
N LYS A 372 37.84 9.29 -19.69
CA LYS A 372 38.90 9.79 -18.79
C LYS A 372 38.52 9.74 -17.31
N THR A 373 37.31 9.29 -16.97
CA THR A 373 36.82 9.27 -15.59
C THR A 373 36.51 7.87 -15.12
N LEU A 374 36.52 7.70 -13.81
CA LEU A 374 36.09 6.49 -13.13
C LEU A 374 34.65 6.66 -12.67
N ARG A 375 33.81 5.63 -12.83
CA ARG A 375 32.36 5.68 -12.54
C ARG A 375 31.95 4.48 -11.69
N TYR A 376 30.89 4.65 -10.90
CA TYR A 376 30.30 3.57 -10.11
C TYR A 376 29.27 2.80 -10.93
N LYS A 377 29.38 1.47 -10.95
CA LYS A 377 28.36 0.56 -11.50
C LYS A 377 27.24 0.37 -10.49
N ARG A 378 26.05 0.82 -10.85
CA ARG A 378 24.85 0.72 -10.04
C ARG A 378 23.92 -0.33 -10.65
N TYR A 379 23.82 -1.51 -10.04
CA TYR A 379 22.91 -2.55 -10.53
C TYR A 379 21.46 -2.16 -10.25
N TRP A 380 20.56 -2.70 -11.06
CA TRP A 380 19.13 -2.60 -10.86
C TRP A 380 18.70 -3.27 -9.54
N ASP A 381 19.16 -4.49 -9.31
CA ASP A 381 18.78 -5.30 -8.15
C ASP A 381 19.12 -4.63 -6.82
N ASP A 382 20.20 -3.83 -6.78
CA ASP A 382 20.60 -3.04 -5.60
C ASP A 382 19.56 -1.94 -5.26
N PHE A 383 18.73 -1.52 -6.22
CA PHE A 383 17.79 -0.39 -6.11
C PHE A 383 16.42 -0.67 -6.74
N SER A 384 15.98 -1.93 -6.66
CA SER A 384 14.73 -2.44 -7.24
C SER A 384 13.48 -1.79 -6.64
N TYR A 385 13.60 -1.18 -5.46
CA TYR A 385 12.52 -0.44 -4.80
C TYR A 385 12.78 1.08 -4.78
N SER A 386 11.70 1.86 -4.79
CA SER A 386 11.69 3.30 -4.48
C SER A 386 10.74 3.58 -3.33
N VAL A 387 11.07 4.65 -2.61
CA VAL A 387 10.15 5.37 -1.74
C VAL A 387 8.88 5.76 -2.50
N LEU A 388 7.72 5.43 -1.95
CA LEU A 388 6.42 5.89 -2.45
C LEU A 388 6.30 7.42 -2.27
N GLY A 389 6.05 8.14 -3.37
CA GLY A 389 5.75 9.57 -3.35
C GLY A 389 4.27 9.88 -3.07
N ASP A 390 3.93 11.16 -3.12
CA ASP A 390 2.58 11.71 -2.95
C ASP A 390 1.68 11.52 -4.19
N VAL A 391 2.25 11.33 -5.38
CA VAL A 391 1.48 11.10 -6.62
C VAL A 391 1.28 9.61 -6.88
N TRP A 392 0.03 9.14 -6.84
CA TRP A 392 -0.31 7.73 -6.98
C TRP A 392 -0.92 7.42 -8.35
N LEU A 393 -0.07 6.96 -9.27
CA LEU A 393 -0.44 6.64 -10.65
C LEU A 393 -0.91 5.19 -10.84
N ASP A 394 -0.50 4.30 -9.96
CA ASP A 394 -0.62 2.84 -10.08
C ASP A 394 -1.78 2.24 -9.27
N VAL A 395 -2.79 3.06 -8.94
CA VAL A 395 -3.97 2.67 -8.14
C VAL A 395 -5.24 2.53 -8.97
N LEU A 396 -5.16 2.80 -10.27
CA LEU A 396 -6.25 2.57 -11.23
C LEU A 396 -6.71 1.10 -11.13
N PRO A 397 -8.01 0.85 -10.86
CA PRO A 397 -8.56 -0.50 -10.94
C PRO A 397 -8.38 -1.02 -12.36
N SER A 398 -7.65 -2.12 -12.53
CA SER A 398 -7.50 -2.76 -13.83
C SER A 398 -8.81 -3.45 -14.21
N SER A 399 -9.34 -3.17 -15.40
CA SER A 399 -10.51 -3.89 -15.96
C SER A 399 -10.25 -5.38 -16.25
N PHE A 400 -9.06 -5.88 -15.91
CA PHE A 400 -8.58 -7.25 -16.12
C PHE A 400 -7.90 -7.83 -14.86
N GLY A 401 -7.99 -7.16 -13.70
CA GLY A 401 -7.52 -7.69 -12.41
C GLY A 401 -8.64 -8.43 -11.67
N GLU A 402 -8.29 -9.21 -10.64
CA GLU A 402 -9.25 -9.95 -9.78
C GLU A 402 -10.22 -9.04 -8.98
N ASP A 403 -10.02 -7.72 -9.00
CA ASP A 403 -10.87 -6.74 -8.31
C ASP A 403 -12.03 -6.25 -9.22
N ASP A 404 -12.96 -7.13 -9.57
CA ASP A 404 -14.23 -6.71 -10.16
C ASP A 404 -14.98 -5.79 -9.17
N LYS A 405 -15.38 -4.60 -9.62
CA LYS A 405 -16.14 -3.66 -8.79
C LYS A 405 -17.51 -4.27 -8.46
N LEU A 406 -17.76 -4.53 -7.18
CA LEU A 406 -19.04 -5.05 -6.68
C LEU A 406 -20.09 -3.94 -6.48
N TYR A 407 -19.67 -2.67 -6.51
CA TYR A 407 -20.52 -1.51 -6.26
C TYR A 407 -20.16 -0.32 -7.14
N ALA A 408 -21.16 0.47 -7.54
CA ALA A 408 -21.00 1.58 -8.49
C ALA A 408 -19.99 2.65 -8.04
N VAL A 409 -19.87 2.87 -6.73
CA VAL A 409 -18.90 3.78 -6.09
C VAL A 409 -18.03 2.98 -5.12
N GLN A 410 -17.00 2.32 -5.65
CA GLN A 410 -16.03 1.57 -4.85
C GLN A 410 -14.64 2.17 -5.03
N THR A 411 -14.06 2.61 -3.92
CA THR A 411 -12.66 3.03 -3.85
C THR A 411 -11.72 1.86 -4.09
N SER A 412 -10.62 2.13 -4.81
CA SER A 412 -9.58 1.14 -5.10
C SER A 412 -8.95 0.62 -3.81
N VAL A 413 -8.86 -0.70 -3.68
CA VAL A 413 -8.29 -1.40 -2.52
C VAL A 413 -6.89 -0.85 -2.19
N LYS A 414 -6.06 -0.69 -3.22
CA LYS A 414 -4.67 -0.24 -3.08
C LYS A 414 -4.50 1.15 -2.47
N VAL A 415 -5.48 2.04 -2.65
CA VAL A 415 -5.49 3.39 -2.04
C VAL A 415 -5.60 3.26 -0.53
N ILE A 416 -6.59 2.49 -0.05
CA ILE A 416 -6.84 2.31 1.38
C ILE A 416 -5.75 1.44 2.02
N GLU A 417 -5.26 0.40 1.34
CA GLU A 417 -4.12 -0.39 1.80
C GLU A 417 -2.89 0.49 2.06
N ARG A 418 -2.57 1.44 1.17
CA ARG A 418 -1.47 2.37 1.40
C ARG A 418 -1.69 3.22 2.63
N CYS A 419 -2.89 3.79 2.82
CA CYS A 419 -3.21 4.57 4.01
C CYS A 419 -3.02 3.76 5.30
N ILE A 420 -3.53 2.52 5.33
CA ILE A 420 -3.41 1.60 6.47
C ILE A 420 -1.94 1.27 6.74
N LEU A 421 -1.19 0.83 5.73
CA LEU A 421 0.20 0.42 5.90
C LEU A 421 1.12 1.60 6.25
N MET A 422 0.81 2.82 5.81
CA MET A 422 1.56 4.02 6.17
C MET A 422 1.34 4.45 7.62
N THR A 423 0.18 4.20 8.22
CA THR A 423 -0.22 4.91 9.46
C THR A 423 -0.66 4.00 10.61
N THR A 424 -0.62 2.67 10.41
CA THR A 424 -1.07 1.69 11.40
C THR A 424 -0.12 0.50 11.50
N ASP A 425 0.01 -0.04 12.70
CA ASP A 425 0.60 -1.35 12.96
C ASP A 425 -0.48 -2.45 12.98
N PRO A 426 -0.10 -3.72 12.78
CA PRO A 426 -1.00 -4.85 13.06
C PRO A 426 -1.64 -4.75 14.44
N GLY A 427 -2.95 -4.99 14.54
CA GLY A 427 -3.72 -4.84 15.78
C GLY A 427 -4.18 -3.41 16.12
N ASP A 428 -3.73 -2.37 15.40
CA ASP A 428 -4.27 -1.02 15.56
C ASP A 428 -5.73 -0.94 15.10
N LEU A 429 -6.46 0.07 15.59
CA LEU A 429 -7.87 0.29 15.27
C LEU A 429 -8.04 1.27 14.12
N VAL A 430 -8.72 0.82 13.06
CA VAL A 430 -9.14 1.62 11.91
C VAL A 430 -10.64 1.92 12.02
N PHE A 431 -11.05 3.16 11.72
CA PHE A 431 -12.45 3.55 11.69
C PHE A 431 -12.83 4.16 10.33
N ASP A 432 -13.98 3.75 9.80
CA ASP A 432 -14.57 4.31 8.58
C ASP A 432 -16.00 4.78 8.86
N PRO A 433 -16.25 6.10 8.99
CA PRO A 433 -17.58 6.64 9.26
C PRO A 433 -18.50 6.65 8.03
N THR A 434 -18.03 6.18 6.87
CA THR A 434 -18.74 6.24 5.59
C THR A 434 -18.99 4.88 4.95
N CYS A 435 -18.21 3.85 5.31
CA CYS A 435 -18.29 2.44 4.94
C CYS A 435 -18.38 2.13 3.43
N GLY A 436 -19.46 2.54 2.77
CA GLY A 436 -19.79 2.20 1.40
C GLY A 436 -19.80 0.68 1.21
N SER A 437 -19.03 0.20 0.24
CA SER A 437 -18.88 -1.24 -0.05
C SER A 437 -17.94 -1.99 0.92
N GLY A 438 -17.51 -1.36 2.01
CA GLY A 438 -16.71 -1.98 3.06
C GLY A 438 -15.23 -2.20 2.70
N THR A 439 -14.67 -1.43 1.75
CA THR A 439 -13.28 -1.58 1.32
C THR A 439 -12.30 -1.38 2.48
N THR A 440 -12.54 -0.39 3.36
CA THR A 440 -11.66 -0.11 4.51
C THR A 440 -11.63 -1.27 5.50
N ALA A 441 -12.80 -1.81 5.86
CA ALA A 441 -12.91 -2.98 6.72
C ALA A 441 -12.22 -4.20 6.11
N TRP A 442 -12.40 -4.42 4.81
CA TRP A 442 -11.76 -5.52 4.09
C TRP A 442 -10.22 -5.41 4.10
N CYS A 443 -9.67 -4.22 3.85
CA CYS A 443 -8.23 -3.99 3.89
C CYS A 443 -7.68 -4.13 5.31
N ALA A 444 -8.40 -3.62 6.31
CA ALA A 444 -8.03 -3.75 7.71
C ALA A 444 -7.96 -5.22 8.13
N GLU A 445 -8.96 -6.03 7.76
CA GLU A 445 -8.98 -7.47 8.03
C GLU A 445 -7.80 -8.19 7.33
N LYS A 446 -7.58 -7.92 6.04
CA LYS A 446 -6.46 -8.49 5.27
C LYS A 446 -5.11 -8.28 5.95
N TRP A 447 -4.91 -7.10 6.52
CA TRP A 447 -3.67 -6.71 7.16
C TRP A 447 -3.68 -6.93 8.69
N GLY A 448 -4.69 -7.60 9.25
CA GLY A 448 -4.73 -7.92 10.68
C GLY A 448 -4.92 -6.72 11.62
N ARG A 449 -5.62 -5.67 11.16
CA ARG A 449 -6.03 -4.52 11.96
C ARG A 449 -7.44 -4.74 12.52
N ARG A 450 -7.72 -4.13 13.66
CA ARG A 450 -9.07 -4.03 14.22
C ARG A 450 -9.83 -2.96 13.45
N TRP A 451 -11.14 -3.13 13.27
CA TRP A 451 -11.93 -2.13 12.55
C TRP A 451 -13.34 -1.92 13.09
N ILE A 452 -13.81 -0.69 12.93
CA ILE A 452 -15.20 -0.27 13.06
C ILE A 452 -15.59 0.43 11.76
N THR A 453 -16.75 0.12 11.22
CA THR A 453 -17.31 0.87 10.08
C THR A 453 -18.80 1.09 10.26
N CYS A 454 -19.32 2.21 9.77
CA CYS A 454 -20.75 2.50 9.82
C CYS A 454 -21.30 3.14 8.55
N ASP A 455 -22.56 2.85 8.24
CA ASP A 455 -23.31 3.49 7.18
C ASP A 455 -24.77 3.71 7.61
N THR A 456 -25.41 4.71 7.01
CA THR A 456 -26.85 4.92 7.12
C THR A 456 -27.64 3.96 6.21
N SER A 457 -27.02 3.49 5.13
CA SER A 457 -27.61 2.63 4.12
C SER A 457 -27.53 1.16 4.52
N ARG A 458 -28.70 0.52 4.68
CA ARG A 458 -28.81 -0.93 4.89
C ARG A 458 -28.24 -1.73 3.72
N VAL A 459 -28.39 -1.21 2.49
CA VAL A 459 -27.88 -1.84 1.27
C VAL A 459 -26.35 -1.84 1.27
N ALA A 460 -25.72 -0.71 1.61
CA ALA A 460 -24.25 -0.60 1.67
C ALA A 460 -23.68 -1.60 2.69
N LEU A 461 -24.27 -1.66 3.89
CA LEU A 461 -23.85 -2.62 4.91
C LEU A 461 -24.09 -4.07 4.53
N ALA A 462 -25.19 -4.38 3.85
CA ALA A 462 -25.45 -5.74 3.38
C ALA A 462 -24.37 -6.20 2.37
N ILE A 463 -23.97 -5.32 1.45
CA ILE A 463 -22.90 -5.57 0.47
C ILE A 463 -21.55 -5.72 1.17
N ALA A 464 -21.21 -4.78 2.07
CA ALA A 464 -19.97 -4.83 2.85
C ALA A 464 -19.87 -6.14 3.65
N ARG A 465 -20.98 -6.54 4.30
CA ARG A 465 -21.09 -7.81 5.04
C ARG A 465 -20.87 -9.00 4.12
N GLN A 466 -21.57 -9.07 2.98
CA GLN A 466 -21.40 -10.17 2.03
C GLN A 466 -19.94 -10.27 1.57
N ARG A 467 -19.32 -9.14 1.19
CA ARG A 467 -17.93 -9.06 0.75
C ARG A 467 -16.96 -9.59 1.79
N LEU A 468 -17.11 -9.18 3.05
CA LEU A 468 -16.27 -9.65 4.16
C LEU A 468 -16.46 -11.14 4.44
N MET A 469 -17.71 -11.62 4.40
CA MET A 469 -18.03 -13.03 4.69
C MET A 469 -17.56 -14.00 3.60
N THR A 470 -17.47 -13.54 2.35
CA THR A 470 -16.97 -14.34 1.23
C THR A 470 -15.48 -14.15 0.96
N ALA A 471 -14.83 -13.22 1.66
CA ALA A 471 -13.41 -12.94 1.46
C ALA A 471 -12.54 -14.11 1.91
N LYS A 472 -11.47 -14.34 1.16
CA LYS A 472 -10.36 -15.21 1.57
C LYS A 472 -9.16 -14.32 1.82
N PHE A 473 -8.50 -14.54 2.95
CA PHE A 473 -7.28 -13.83 3.32
C PHE A 473 -6.14 -14.82 3.41
N ASP A 474 -4.96 -14.38 2.97
CA ASP A 474 -3.75 -15.15 3.10
C ASP A 474 -3.40 -15.35 4.58
N TYR A 475 -2.84 -16.50 4.90
CA TYR A 475 -2.33 -16.79 6.24
C TYR A 475 -0.88 -16.33 6.33
N TYR A 476 -0.62 -15.34 7.18
CA TYR A 476 0.72 -14.82 7.42
C TYR A 476 1.32 -15.40 8.70
N GLU A 477 2.62 -15.69 8.67
CA GLU A 477 3.35 -16.07 9.87
C GLU A 477 3.51 -14.88 10.82
N LEU A 478 3.19 -15.13 12.09
CA LEU A 478 3.25 -14.14 13.15
C LEU A 478 4.61 -14.18 13.85
N LYS A 479 5.14 -13.00 14.14
CA LYS A 479 6.38 -12.86 14.92
C LYS A 479 6.17 -13.31 16.37
N ASP A 480 5.02 -13.01 16.94
CA ASP A 480 4.58 -13.47 18.26
C ASP A 480 3.16 -14.05 18.17
N PRO A 481 3.04 -15.39 18.05
CA PRO A 481 1.76 -16.05 17.90
C PRO A 481 0.82 -15.88 19.11
N GLU A 482 1.33 -15.68 20.32
CA GLU A 482 0.50 -15.57 21.54
C GLU A 482 -0.32 -14.27 21.55
N ARG A 483 0.25 -13.20 21.00
CA ARG A 483 -0.41 -11.90 20.86
C ARG A 483 -1.25 -11.75 19.59
N GLY A 484 -1.33 -12.79 18.76
CA GLY A 484 -2.02 -12.76 17.48
C GLY A 484 -1.43 -11.72 16.52
N PRO A 485 -2.21 -11.15 15.58
CA PRO A 485 -1.72 -10.14 14.65
C PRO A 485 -1.05 -8.94 15.31
N ALA A 486 -1.46 -8.55 16.52
CA ALA A 486 -0.84 -7.46 17.28
C ALA A 486 0.61 -7.74 17.72
N GLY A 487 1.05 -9.01 17.67
CA GLY A 487 2.44 -9.42 17.84
C GLY A 487 3.34 -9.09 16.64
N GLY A 488 2.75 -8.69 15.51
CA GLY A 488 3.44 -8.38 14.27
C GLY A 488 3.62 -9.59 13.36
N PHE A 489 4.05 -9.32 12.13
CA PHE A 489 4.30 -10.33 11.10
C PHE A 489 5.79 -10.59 10.90
N ILE A 490 6.12 -11.73 10.30
CA ILE A 490 7.45 -11.96 9.72
C ILE A 490 7.46 -11.32 8.33
N TYR A 491 8.35 -10.35 8.12
CA TYR A 491 8.46 -9.61 6.87
C TYR A 491 9.59 -10.16 6.00
N GLU A 492 9.38 -10.18 4.69
CA GLU A 492 10.47 -10.33 3.73
C GLU A 492 11.30 -9.03 3.72
N THR A 493 12.62 -9.17 3.77
CA THR A 493 13.57 -8.05 3.75
C THR A 493 14.31 -7.98 2.43
N VAL A 494 14.50 -6.77 1.90
CA VAL A 494 15.25 -6.56 0.66
C VAL A 494 16.51 -5.77 0.99
N PRO A 495 17.72 -6.29 0.67
CA PRO A 495 18.96 -5.61 1.03
C PRO A 495 19.11 -4.29 0.27
N HIS A 496 19.35 -3.20 0.99
CA HIS A 496 19.61 -1.88 0.43
C HIS A 496 21.12 -1.67 0.20
N ILE A 497 21.61 -2.17 -0.94
CA ILE A 497 23.03 -2.14 -1.29
C ILE A 497 23.41 -0.74 -1.80
N THR A 498 24.20 -0.01 -1.02
CA THR A 498 24.69 1.33 -1.37
C THR A 498 26.20 1.33 -1.59
N LEU A 499 26.72 2.36 -2.26
CA LEU A 499 28.16 2.55 -2.37
C LEU A 499 28.83 2.56 -0.99
N LYS A 500 28.17 3.19 -0.01
CA LYS A 500 28.66 3.27 1.37
C LYS A 500 28.72 1.88 2.03
N SER A 501 27.68 1.04 1.88
CA SER A 501 27.67 -0.29 2.50
C SER A 501 28.78 -1.18 1.95
N ILE A 502 29.10 -1.09 0.66
CA ILE A 502 30.22 -1.83 0.06
C ILE A 502 31.56 -1.27 0.53
N ALA A 503 31.73 0.06 0.52
CA ALA A 503 32.99 0.69 0.91
C ALA A 503 33.34 0.48 2.40
N GLN A 504 32.35 0.26 3.27
CA GLN A 504 32.56 0.03 4.70
C GLN A 504 32.67 -1.45 5.07
N ASN A 505 32.40 -2.38 4.15
CA ASN A 505 32.45 -3.81 4.42
C ASN A 505 33.91 -4.32 4.47
N GLU A 506 34.38 -4.68 5.65
CA GLU A 506 35.74 -5.15 5.89
C GLU A 506 35.95 -6.62 5.46
N GLU A 507 34.88 -7.42 5.40
CA GLU A 507 34.97 -8.82 4.95
C GLU A 507 35.45 -8.93 3.50
N ILE A 508 35.23 -7.89 2.69
CA ILE A 508 35.73 -7.83 1.31
C ILE A 508 37.27 -7.90 1.31
N ASP A 509 37.93 -7.27 2.28
CA ASP A 509 39.39 -7.29 2.38
C ASP A 509 39.89 -8.70 2.73
N GLU A 510 39.19 -9.41 3.63
CA GLU A 510 39.52 -10.79 4.02
C GLU A 510 39.32 -11.78 2.86
N ILE A 511 38.18 -11.68 2.15
CA ILE A 511 37.88 -12.51 0.98
C ILE A 511 38.91 -12.25 -0.12
N ALA A 512 39.23 -10.97 -0.37
CA ALA A 512 40.24 -10.60 -1.35
C ALA A 512 41.61 -11.17 -0.95
N ALA A 513 42.03 -11.03 0.31
CA ALA A 513 43.31 -11.54 0.79
C ALA A 513 43.44 -13.07 0.66
N ARG A 514 42.33 -13.83 0.78
CA ARG A 514 42.32 -15.28 0.60
C ARG A 514 42.48 -15.68 -0.87
N TYR A 515 41.73 -15.06 -1.78
CA TYR A 515 41.71 -15.47 -3.19
C TYR A 515 42.82 -14.84 -4.04
N GLN A 516 43.31 -13.66 -3.67
CA GLN A 516 44.28 -12.92 -4.49
C GLN A 516 45.59 -13.71 -4.75
N PRO A 517 46.21 -14.38 -3.76
CA PRO A 517 47.42 -15.17 -4.00
C PRO A 517 47.19 -16.34 -4.98
N GLU A 518 46.05 -17.01 -4.88
CA GLU A 518 45.71 -18.12 -5.79
C GLU A 518 45.45 -17.62 -7.22
N ILE A 519 44.80 -16.47 -7.37
CA ILE A 519 44.57 -15.81 -8.66
C ILE A 519 45.91 -15.38 -9.29
N GLU A 520 46.80 -14.78 -8.51
CA GLU A 520 48.14 -14.38 -8.96
C GLU A 520 48.98 -15.60 -9.38
N GLN A 521 48.92 -16.70 -8.63
CA GLN A 521 49.58 -17.94 -9.01
C GLN A 521 49.03 -18.53 -10.31
N ALA A 522 47.70 -18.54 -10.49
CA ALA A 522 47.08 -18.94 -11.75
C ALA A 522 47.49 -18.05 -12.94
N LEU A 523 47.60 -16.73 -12.71
CA LEU A 523 48.09 -15.80 -13.72
C LEU A 523 49.56 -16.06 -14.07
N ALA A 524 50.41 -16.30 -13.07
CA ALA A 524 51.83 -16.59 -13.27
C ALA A 524 52.03 -17.89 -14.07
N ASP A 525 51.28 -18.93 -13.75
CA ASP A 525 51.33 -20.21 -14.45
C ASP A 525 50.86 -20.06 -15.91
N LEU A 526 49.78 -19.29 -16.13
CA LEU A 526 49.26 -18.99 -17.47
C LEU A 526 50.28 -18.21 -18.31
N ASN A 527 50.87 -17.15 -17.74
CA ASN A 527 51.88 -16.32 -18.38
C ASN A 527 53.13 -17.13 -18.72
N LYS A 528 53.57 -18.00 -17.82
CA LYS A 528 54.70 -18.91 -18.04
C LYS A 528 54.43 -19.90 -19.17
N ALA A 529 53.24 -20.50 -19.21
CA ALA A 529 52.89 -21.49 -20.23
C ALA A 529 52.76 -20.88 -21.64
N LEU A 530 52.30 -19.63 -21.74
CA LEU A 530 52.12 -18.93 -23.01
C LEU A 530 53.29 -18.00 -23.42
N GLY A 531 54.29 -17.83 -22.54
CA GLY A 531 55.35 -16.85 -22.74
C GLY A 531 54.83 -15.40 -22.85
N LYS A 532 53.78 -15.07 -22.10
CA LYS A 532 53.14 -13.74 -22.06
C LYS A 532 53.42 -13.06 -20.72
N ASP A 533 53.16 -11.75 -20.63
CA ASP A 533 53.14 -10.98 -19.37
C ASP A 533 51.80 -10.24 -19.24
N TRP A 534 50.70 -10.98 -19.31
CA TRP A 534 49.37 -10.41 -19.13
C TRP A 534 49.17 -9.93 -17.70
N LYS A 535 48.54 -8.77 -17.55
CA LYS A 535 47.96 -8.31 -16.28
C LYS A 535 46.59 -8.93 -16.07
N GLU A 536 46.11 -8.89 -14.83
CA GLU A 536 44.85 -9.53 -14.42
C GLU A 536 43.65 -9.10 -15.29
N TRP A 537 43.60 -7.82 -15.70
CA TRP A 537 42.55 -7.28 -16.57
C TRP A 537 42.75 -7.53 -18.07
N GLU A 538 43.89 -8.12 -18.48
CA GLU A 538 44.25 -8.42 -19.88
C GLU A 538 44.01 -9.89 -20.25
N VAL A 539 43.82 -10.76 -19.25
CA VAL A 539 43.55 -12.19 -19.49
C VAL A 539 42.30 -12.35 -20.35
N PRO A 540 42.37 -13.08 -21.48
CA PRO A 540 41.21 -13.28 -22.34
C PRO A 540 40.19 -14.19 -21.64
N ARG A 541 38.91 -13.96 -21.92
CA ARG A 541 37.81 -14.77 -21.38
C ARG A 541 37.63 -16.04 -22.21
N GLU A 542 37.22 -17.14 -21.58
CA GLU A 542 36.94 -18.40 -22.29
C GLU A 542 35.81 -18.23 -23.32
N VAL A 543 35.97 -18.84 -24.51
CA VAL A 543 35.03 -18.88 -25.64
C VAL A 543 35.24 -20.21 -26.40
N PRO A 544 34.22 -21.05 -26.64
CA PRO A 544 32.88 -20.98 -26.06
C PRO A 544 32.95 -21.22 -24.55
N ARG A 545 32.00 -20.66 -23.81
CA ARG A 545 32.09 -20.69 -22.34
C ARG A 545 31.68 -22.05 -21.78
N PRO A 546 32.36 -22.58 -20.75
CA PRO A 546 32.01 -23.86 -20.14
C PRO A 546 30.56 -23.94 -19.63
N LEU A 547 30.01 -22.81 -19.18
CA LEU A 547 28.65 -22.70 -18.61
C LEU A 547 27.57 -22.42 -19.67
N TRP A 548 27.91 -22.27 -20.95
CA TRP A 548 26.90 -22.10 -21.98
C TRP A 548 26.07 -23.37 -22.16
N PRO A 549 24.76 -23.26 -22.44
CA PRO A 549 23.95 -24.40 -22.86
C PRO A 549 24.59 -25.14 -24.03
N GLU A 550 24.42 -26.46 -24.11
CA GLU A 550 25.00 -27.27 -25.19
C GLU A 550 24.58 -26.78 -26.58
N THR A 551 23.34 -26.28 -26.69
CA THR A 551 22.77 -25.67 -27.90
C THR A 551 23.57 -24.45 -28.34
N ALA A 552 23.88 -23.52 -27.42
CA ALA A 552 24.73 -22.36 -27.69
C ALA A 552 26.17 -22.74 -28.01
N GLN A 553 26.74 -23.75 -27.35
CA GLN A 553 28.09 -24.24 -27.66
C GLN A 553 28.17 -24.84 -29.08
N LYS A 554 27.19 -25.67 -29.46
CA LYS A 554 27.09 -26.23 -30.82
C LYS A 554 26.92 -25.12 -31.86
N ALA A 555 26.08 -24.12 -31.57
CA ALA A 555 25.87 -22.98 -32.44
C ALA A 555 27.16 -22.15 -32.64
N TYR A 556 27.96 -21.96 -31.57
CA TYR A 556 29.25 -21.26 -31.66
C TYR A 556 30.22 -21.97 -32.59
N TRP A 557 30.43 -23.28 -32.41
CA TRP A 557 31.35 -24.04 -33.24
C TRP A 557 30.93 -24.04 -34.71
N ARG A 558 29.61 -24.19 -34.97
CA ARG A 558 29.07 -24.11 -36.34
C ARG A 558 29.28 -22.73 -36.97
N LEU A 559 29.10 -21.66 -36.20
CA LEU A 559 29.35 -20.30 -36.68
C LEU A 559 30.83 -20.04 -36.97
N LEU A 560 31.75 -20.64 -36.20
CA LEU A 560 33.19 -20.51 -36.43
C LEU A 560 33.61 -21.15 -37.75
N GLU A 561 32.99 -22.28 -38.14
CA GLU A 561 33.18 -22.89 -39.47
C GLU A 561 32.69 -21.95 -40.59
N LEU A 562 31.50 -21.36 -40.41
CA LEU A 562 30.90 -20.45 -41.40
C LEU A 562 31.68 -19.14 -41.55
N LYS A 563 32.35 -18.65 -40.49
CA LYS A 563 33.19 -17.44 -40.51
C LYS A 563 34.27 -17.46 -41.61
N GLY A 564 34.77 -18.64 -41.98
CA GLY A 564 35.83 -18.82 -42.97
C GLY A 564 35.37 -18.91 -44.44
N SER A 565 34.07 -19.12 -44.69
CA SER A 565 33.56 -19.40 -46.04
C SER A 565 32.06 -19.09 -46.16
N VAL A 566 31.70 -17.81 -46.10
CA VAL A 566 30.30 -17.37 -46.22
C VAL A 566 29.88 -17.35 -47.68
N LYS A 567 29.13 -18.37 -48.12
CA LYS A 567 28.39 -18.28 -49.38
C LYS A 567 27.04 -17.59 -49.15
N PRO A 568 26.42 -16.98 -50.18
CA PRO A 568 25.11 -16.32 -50.04
C PRO A 568 24.00 -17.25 -49.51
N GLU A 569 24.12 -18.54 -49.80
CA GLU A 569 23.21 -19.60 -49.36
C GLU A 569 23.27 -19.89 -47.84
N ASP A 570 24.40 -19.60 -47.18
CA ASP A 570 24.62 -19.90 -45.76
C ASP A 570 24.28 -18.72 -44.82
N GLN A 571 23.90 -17.56 -45.38
CA GLN A 571 23.57 -16.36 -44.58
C GLN A 571 22.37 -16.57 -43.67
N GLY A 572 21.33 -17.27 -44.14
CA GLY A 572 20.14 -17.55 -43.32
C GLY A 572 20.43 -18.49 -42.14
N GLU A 573 21.31 -19.48 -42.33
CA GLU A 573 21.77 -20.37 -41.25
C GLU A 573 22.57 -19.59 -40.21
N ALA A 574 23.50 -18.75 -40.67
CA ALA A 574 24.32 -17.92 -39.79
C ALA A 574 23.48 -16.96 -38.95
N GLU A 575 22.45 -16.33 -39.51
CA GLU A 575 21.54 -15.46 -38.76
C GLU A 575 20.76 -16.22 -37.68
N ALA A 576 20.23 -17.41 -38.00
CA ALA A 576 19.51 -18.24 -37.04
C ALA A 576 20.40 -18.72 -35.87
N LEU A 577 21.67 -19.06 -36.16
CA LEU A 577 22.64 -19.44 -35.13
C LEU A 577 23.05 -18.25 -34.25
N LEU A 578 23.24 -17.06 -34.84
CA LEU A 578 23.50 -15.83 -34.09
C LEU A 578 22.33 -15.46 -33.18
N GLU A 579 21.09 -15.64 -33.65
CA GLU A 579 19.89 -15.43 -32.85
C GLU A 579 19.79 -16.45 -31.70
N THR A 580 20.14 -17.72 -31.96
CA THR A 580 20.19 -18.76 -30.92
C THR A 580 21.19 -18.40 -29.82
N ILE A 581 22.41 -18.01 -30.19
CA ILE A 581 23.42 -17.55 -29.23
C ILE A 581 22.90 -16.33 -28.46
N TYR A 582 22.32 -15.34 -29.14
CA TYR A 582 21.79 -14.16 -28.46
C TYR A 582 20.68 -14.51 -27.46
N ARG A 583 19.74 -15.36 -27.84
CA ARG A 583 18.62 -15.78 -26.97
C ARG A 583 19.11 -16.54 -25.74
N GLU A 584 20.05 -17.45 -25.91
CA GLU A 584 20.50 -18.34 -24.83
C GLU A 584 21.60 -17.73 -23.95
N THR A 585 22.41 -16.81 -24.50
CA THR A 585 23.61 -16.31 -23.83
C THR A 585 23.68 -14.78 -23.72
N GLY A 586 22.83 -14.04 -24.44
CA GLY A 586 22.88 -12.57 -24.52
C GLY A 586 24.02 -12.00 -25.34
N HIS A 587 24.88 -12.84 -25.89
CA HIS A 587 25.96 -12.39 -26.76
C HIS A 587 25.42 -12.08 -28.17
N ARG A 588 25.45 -10.80 -28.52
CA ARG A 588 25.08 -10.33 -29.86
C ARG A 588 26.34 -10.07 -30.67
N TRP A 589 26.62 -10.93 -31.64
CA TRP A 589 27.73 -10.77 -32.56
C TRP A 589 27.23 -10.54 -33.98
N ARG A 590 28.10 -9.97 -34.81
CA ARG A 590 28.01 -10.09 -36.27
C ARG A 590 28.91 -11.23 -36.73
N LEU A 591 28.62 -11.78 -37.90
CA LEU A 591 29.37 -12.92 -38.44
C LEU A 591 30.89 -12.69 -38.51
N GLY A 592 31.34 -11.47 -38.82
CA GLY A 592 32.76 -11.09 -38.82
C GLY A 592 33.34 -10.71 -37.45
N GLU A 593 32.50 -10.52 -36.44
CA GLU A 593 32.86 -10.08 -35.08
C GLU A 593 32.87 -11.25 -34.08
N ILE A 594 32.72 -12.49 -34.55
CA ILE A 594 32.71 -13.68 -33.69
C ILE A 594 34.12 -13.89 -33.11
N PRO A 595 34.26 -13.93 -31.78
CA PRO A 595 35.56 -14.14 -31.14
C PRO A 595 36.11 -15.53 -31.45
N ASP A 596 37.41 -15.60 -31.69
CA ASP A 596 38.13 -16.87 -31.83
C ASP A 596 38.10 -17.66 -30.51
N PRO A 597 38.24 -19.01 -30.56
CA PRO A 597 38.13 -19.82 -29.37
C PRO A 597 39.27 -19.53 -28.40
N VAL A 598 38.93 -19.38 -27.13
CA VAL A 598 39.84 -19.17 -26.02
C VAL A 598 39.50 -20.21 -24.95
N PRO A 599 40.45 -21.06 -24.53
CA PRO A 599 41.81 -21.15 -25.04
C PRO A 599 41.83 -21.62 -26.50
N ALA A 600 42.80 -21.16 -27.28
CA ALA A 600 42.93 -21.62 -28.66
C ALA A 600 43.33 -23.11 -28.68
N GLN A 601 43.00 -23.81 -29.77
CA GLN A 601 43.19 -25.26 -29.85
C GLN A 601 44.66 -25.67 -29.69
N ASP A 602 45.58 -24.81 -30.13
CA ASP A 602 47.03 -24.95 -30.11
C ASP A 602 47.68 -24.57 -28.76
N TRP A 603 46.91 -24.08 -27.78
CA TRP A 603 47.46 -23.79 -26.46
C TRP A 603 47.93 -25.07 -25.75
N PRO A 604 49.05 -25.03 -25.01
CA PRO A 604 49.46 -26.12 -24.13
C PRO A 604 48.34 -26.45 -23.12
N GLU A 605 48.18 -27.73 -22.76
CA GLU A 605 47.14 -28.14 -21.80
C GLU A 605 47.33 -27.46 -20.44
N GLU A 606 48.59 -27.21 -20.04
CA GLU A 606 48.91 -26.47 -18.82
C GLU A 606 48.37 -25.02 -18.88
N ALA A 607 48.41 -24.38 -20.06
CA ALA A 607 47.86 -23.05 -20.25
C ALA A 607 46.32 -23.05 -20.21
N LYS A 608 45.68 -24.09 -20.78
CA LYS A 608 44.22 -24.26 -20.75
C LYS A 608 43.72 -24.45 -19.32
N GLU A 609 44.40 -25.27 -18.54
CA GLU A 609 44.08 -25.52 -17.14
C GLU A 609 44.30 -24.28 -16.27
N ALA A 610 45.43 -23.58 -16.45
CA ALA A 610 45.72 -22.34 -15.72
C ALA A 610 44.67 -21.25 -16.01
N LEU A 611 44.22 -21.11 -17.27
CA LEU A 611 43.16 -20.17 -17.65
C LEU A 611 41.83 -20.49 -16.97
N ARG A 612 41.41 -21.77 -16.98
CA ARG A 612 40.18 -22.21 -16.30
C ARG A 612 40.25 -21.94 -14.82
N ARG A 613 41.35 -22.31 -14.17
CA ARG A 613 41.58 -22.08 -12.73
C ARG A 613 41.50 -20.59 -12.40
N PHE A 614 42.14 -19.73 -13.19
CA PHE A 614 42.10 -18.28 -13.03
C PHE A 614 40.66 -17.75 -13.03
N TRP A 615 39.85 -18.12 -14.04
CA TRP A 615 38.47 -17.64 -14.14
C TRP A 615 37.52 -18.27 -13.12
N GLU A 616 37.74 -19.51 -12.70
CA GLU A 616 36.98 -20.14 -11.62
C GLU A 616 37.21 -19.45 -10.28
N LEU A 617 38.45 -19.16 -9.93
CA LEU A 617 38.79 -18.43 -8.70
C LEU A 617 38.18 -17.03 -8.69
N LYS A 618 38.25 -16.32 -9.83
CA LYS A 618 37.60 -15.02 -10.01
C LYS A 618 36.08 -15.09 -9.81
N ARG A 619 35.41 -16.10 -10.39
CA ARG A 619 33.96 -16.30 -10.22
C ARG A 619 33.61 -16.57 -8.76
N LYS A 620 34.36 -17.44 -8.08
CA LYS A 620 34.15 -17.77 -6.65
C LYS A 620 34.34 -16.54 -5.76
N LYS A 621 35.45 -15.81 -5.94
CA LYS A 621 35.72 -14.53 -5.24
C LYS A 621 34.56 -13.56 -5.40
N ARG A 622 34.08 -13.36 -6.63
CA ARG A 622 32.96 -12.47 -6.93
C ARG A 622 31.65 -12.91 -6.25
N GLN A 623 31.31 -14.19 -6.31
CA GLN A 623 30.11 -14.74 -5.68
C GLN A 623 30.12 -14.51 -4.17
N GLU A 624 31.24 -14.78 -3.51
CA GLU A 624 31.35 -14.62 -2.07
C GLU A 624 31.35 -13.15 -1.63
N ILE A 625 31.96 -12.26 -2.41
CA ILE A 625 31.87 -10.80 -2.18
C ILE A 625 30.42 -10.33 -2.35
N ASP A 626 29.71 -10.74 -3.40
CA ASP A 626 28.30 -10.39 -3.62
C ASP A 626 27.40 -10.91 -2.49
N GLU A 627 27.66 -12.10 -1.95
CA GLU A 627 26.97 -12.66 -0.78
C GLU A 627 27.27 -11.86 0.50
N SER A 628 28.53 -11.53 0.74
CA SER A 628 28.95 -10.67 1.87
C SER A 628 28.28 -9.29 1.79
N ILE A 629 28.24 -8.68 0.60
CA ILE A 629 27.55 -7.40 0.37
C ILE A 629 26.06 -7.51 0.69
N ARG A 630 25.38 -8.58 0.26
CA ARG A 630 23.95 -8.79 0.56
C ARG A 630 23.70 -8.98 2.05
N ARG A 631 24.55 -9.74 2.75
CA ARG A 631 24.43 -10.02 4.18
C ARG A 631 24.67 -8.78 5.04
N ASN A 632 25.64 -7.95 4.68
CA ASN A 632 26.03 -6.76 5.44
C ASN A 632 25.31 -5.48 4.98
N ALA A 633 24.46 -5.55 3.96
CA ALA A 633 23.62 -4.44 3.56
C ALA A 633 22.51 -4.19 4.59
N PRO A 634 22.16 -2.93 4.87
CA PRO A 634 20.98 -2.61 5.67
C PRO A 634 19.73 -3.21 5.01
N GLN A 635 18.87 -3.80 5.83
CA GLN A 635 17.61 -4.44 5.41
C GLN A 635 16.42 -3.49 5.45
#